data_AF-A0A1B0AKH4-F1
#
_entry.id   AF-A0A1B0AKH4-F1
#
_cell.length_a   1.000
_cell.length_b   1.000
_cell.length_c   1.000
_cell.angle_alpha   90.00
_cell.angle_beta   90.00
_cell.angle_gamma   90.00
#
_symmetry.space_group_name_H-M   'P 1'
#
loop_
_entity.id
_entity.type
_entity.pdbx_description
1 polymer ?
#
loop_
_entity_poly.entity_id
_entity_poly.type
_entity_poly.pdbx_seq_one_letter_code
_entity_poly.pdbx_strand_id
1 'polypeptide(L)'
;MSASIEIPLRDTDEVIEVHPDQLPECQEVLGILRQERSQLNTWVNVALAYYKQNKTEDFIRLLETARMEGNTDYRDFEKDQMRCFDMLAAHYVQEANREKSKDKKRELFMKATNFYTTADKIIMYDQNHLLGRAYFCLLEGDKMEQADVQFNFVLNQSPSNIPSLLGKACIAFNKKDYRGALAFYKKALRTNPNCPANVRMGMGHCFLKMNNQEKAKLAFQRAHDLDPNCVGALIGLSILKLNLHEPESNRTGVQMLSKAYTIDSTSPMVLNHLANHFFFKKDYQKVQHLALHAFHNTENEAMRAESCYQLARSFHAQCDYDQAFQYYYQSTQIAPASFVLPHYGLGQMYIYRGDTENAAQCFEKVLKIQPGNYETMKILGSLYANSNSQTKRDMAKNHLKKVTEQFPDDVEAWIELAQILEQNDLHASLNAYGTASNILTEKVKVEIPAEILNNVAALQYRLGNLKIAEKRLSEALERAENEAHNDAQYYEAISVTMTYNLARLKEAMCSFDEADKLYKDILKKHPNYIDCYLRLGCMARDKGLIFVASDFFKDALNINNDNPDARSLLGNLHLAKMQFALGQKNFETILKNPATANDAYSLIALGNFSLQTLHQPMRDKDKERKHQEKALAIYKQVLRNDPRNIWATNGIGAVLAHKGCVIEARDIFAQVREATADFCDVWLNIAHIYVEQKQYISAIQMYENCMKKFFKHHNVEVMQYLARAYFRANKLKEAKMVLLKARRVAPQDTVLLFNIAVVLQRLAMAILKDEKSTLEIVLQAVHELELAQKYFQYLSIYGDKARFNIEVAGMEASQCQDLLSQAQYHVSRARRIDEEEKAFKRKQEEERLAFRLRQEEDRKRREEKEKIEREQMLAKRQEYVEKTKNLILTLEVPQEKERKKGSGRPRKDDYMSDSEGSDVGPNEGPEKSVKKKSKSDRKKSGGSRKRKSTGDNYDSDSDTGLPKEKRRKKQKSLKKNQEDKLSAKQRMKIVSKATISTSESDSDGSGKGSRSRKRSHSGSRSVSRSASRSVSRSASGSDSETSEGSAKRARKRNTSGSDSDRSKSASRSRSRSHSRSRSRTRSRSGSRSPSRSRSRSRSRSRSRSSTRSKSVSRSRSRSASGSKSRSPSRSRLTHGSRSRSKSSSRSRSRSPSRSPSERSTSVPPATN
;
A
#
# COMPACT_ATOMS: atom_id res chain seq x y z
N MET A 1 -6.96 -85.15 -2.19
CA MET A 1 -6.19 -86.14 -2.98
C MET A 1 -5.07 -85.38 -3.68
N SER A 2 -3.98 -85.19 -2.96
CA SER A 2 -2.67 -84.94 -3.55
C SER A 2 -2.26 -86.23 -4.26
N ALA A 3 -1.60 -86.17 -5.43
CA ALA A 3 -0.91 -87.35 -5.93
C ALA A 3 0.25 -87.72 -4.98
N SER A 4 0.52 -89.01 -4.83
CA SER A 4 1.74 -89.51 -4.21
C SER A 4 2.96 -88.99 -4.97
N ILE A 5 4.08 -88.83 -4.27
CA ILE A 5 5.37 -88.55 -4.91
C ILE A 5 6.11 -89.88 -5.01
N GLU A 6 6.07 -90.47 -6.21
CA GLU A 6 6.79 -91.69 -6.54
C GLU A 6 8.30 -91.42 -6.61
N ILE A 7 9.08 -92.15 -5.80
CA ILE A 7 10.54 -92.21 -5.89
C ILE A 7 10.88 -93.58 -6.50
N PRO A 8 11.34 -93.65 -7.76
CA PRO A 8 11.74 -94.92 -8.37
C PRO A 8 13.00 -95.45 -7.70
N LEU A 9 12.98 -96.74 -7.38
CA LEU A 9 14.16 -97.47 -6.91
C LEU A 9 15.12 -97.74 -8.08
N ARG A 10 16.39 -97.98 -7.74
CA ARG A 10 17.46 -98.05 -8.74
C ARG A 10 17.53 -99.37 -9.50
N ASP A 11 17.22 -100.48 -8.83
CA ASP A 11 17.45 -101.85 -9.31
C ASP A 11 16.15 -102.66 -9.47
N THR A 12 14.97 -102.03 -9.32
CA THR A 12 13.63 -102.65 -9.47
C THR A 12 12.62 -101.68 -10.10
N ASP A 13 11.55 -102.19 -10.70
CA ASP A 13 10.40 -101.40 -11.21
C ASP A 13 9.49 -100.87 -10.06
N GLU A 14 9.90 -101.01 -8.80
CA GLU A 14 9.11 -100.58 -7.63
C GLU A 14 9.37 -99.11 -7.29
N VAL A 15 8.32 -98.43 -6.81
CA VAL A 15 8.36 -97.01 -6.42
C VAL A 15 8.03 -96.83 -4.94
N ILE A 16 8.81 -96.03 -4.23
CA ILE A 16 8.44 -95.57 -2.89
C ILE A 16 7.44 -94.40 -3.05
N GLU A 17 6.18 -94.62 -2.67
CA GLU A 17 5.17 -93.56 -2.61
C GLU A 17 5.31 -92.71 -1.34
N VAL A 18 5.79 -91.46 -1.50
CA VAL A 18 5.77 -90.48 -0.41
C VAL A 18 4.49 -89.65 -0.48
N HIS A 19 3.57 -89.85 0.46
CA HIS A 19 2.35 -89.05 0.56
C HIS A 19 2.65 -87.64 1.12
N PRO A 20 2.36 -86.54 0.40
CA PRO A 20 2.77 -85.19 0.79
C PRO A 20 2.01 -84.61 2.00
N ASP A 21 1.00 -85.34 2.51
CA ASP A 21 0.25 -84.98 3.70
C ASP A 21 0.91 -85.54 4.99
N GLN A 22 1.82 -86.53 4.87
CA GLN A 22 2.60 -87.12 5.98
C GLN A 22 4.06 -87.32 5.55
N LEU A 23 4.89 -86.27 5.71
CA LEU A 23 6.29 -86.28 5.30
C LEU A 23 7.21 -86.77 6.43
N PRO A 24 8.15 -87.72 6.17
CA PRO A 24 9.13 -88.21 7.14
C PRO A 24 10.14 -87.15 7.61
N GLU A 25 11.12 -87.53 8.42
CA GLU A 25 12.20 -86.61 8.76
C GLU A 25 13.08 -86.30 7.54
N CYS A 26 13.51 -85.04 7.44
CA CYS A 26 14.32 -84.56 6.32
C CYS A 26 15.62 -85.37 6.13
N GLN A 27 16.22 -85.90 7.20
CA GLN A 27 17.44 -86.71 7.11
C GLN A 27 17.20 -88.09 6.49
N GLU A 28 16.06 -88.72 6.77
CA GLU A 28 15.68 -90.02 6.21
C GLU A 28 15.43 -89.90 4.71
N VAL A 29 14.65 -88.89 4.32
CA VAL A 29 14.36 -88.59 2.91
C VAL A 29 15.63 -88.20 2.13
N LEU A 30 16.55 -87.45 2.76
CA LEU A 30 17.87 -87.20 2.19
C LEU A 30 18.69 -88.50 2.02
N GLY A 31 18.60 -89.44 2.96
CA GLY A 31 19.25 -90.74 2.86
C GLY A 31 18.75 -91.54 1.66
N ILE A 32 17.43 -91.68 1.53
CA ILE A 32 16.77 -92.43 0.44
C ILE A 32 17.11 -91.82 -0.93
N LEU A 33 16.92 -90.51 -1.11
CA LEU A 33 17.17 -89.83 -2.40
C LEU A 33 18.66 -89.90 -2.83
N ARG A 34 19.59 -89.98 -1.86
CA ARG A 34 21.03 -90.20 -2.10
C ARG A 34 21.36 -91.65 -2.49
N GLN A 35 20.78 -92.63 -1.81
CA GLN A 35 21.02 -94.05 -2.04
C GLN A 35 20.55 -94.46 -3.45
N GLU A 36 19.33 -94.07 -3.81
CA GLU A 36 18.72 -94.41 -5.10
C GLU A 36 19.21 -93.54 -6.28
N ARG A 37 19.98 -92.47 -6.02
CA ARG A 37 20.39 -91.46 -7.03
C ARG A 37 19.20 -90.92 -7.86
N SER A 38 18.11 -90.59 -7.18
CA SER A 38 16.85 -90.19 -7.83
C SER A 38 16.99 -88.91 -8.67
N GLN A 39 16.21 -88.82 -9.75
CA GLN A 39 16.19 -87.68 -10.69
C GLN A 39 15.87 -86.35 -9.98
N LEU A 40 16.47 -85.25 -10.45
CA LEU A 40 16.37 -83.93 -9.80
C LEU A 40 14.93 -83.38 -9.74
N ASN A 41 14.05 -83.74 -10.68
CA ASN A 41 12.61 -83.48 -10.60
C ASN A 41 11.97 -84.02 -9.30
N THR A 42 12.33 -85.24 -8.89
CA THR A 42 11.82 -85.88 -7.67
C THR A 42 12.23 -85.10 -6.41
N TRP A 43 13.52 -84.72 -6.30
CA TRP A 43 14.01 -83.86 -5.23
C TRP A 43 13.24 -82.53 -5.15
N VAL A 44 12.99 -81.88 -6.29
CA VAL A 44 12.26 -80.60 -6.38
C VAL A 44 10.78 -80.77 -5.99
N ASN A 45 10.13 -81.87 -6.35
CA ASN A 45 8.74 -82.15 -6.01
C ASN A 45 8.57 -82.51 -4.51
N VAL A 46 9.49 -83.29 -3.95
CA VAL A 46 9.59 -83.56 -2.50
C VAL A 46 9.78 -82.24 -1.74
N ALA A 47 10.72 -81.38 -2.15
CA ALA A 47 10.93 -80.07 -1.54
C ALA A 47 9.63 -79.22 -1.58
N LEU A 48 8.91 -79.20 -2.71
CA LEU A 48 7.61 -78.52 -2.81
C LEU A 48 6.54 -79.08 -1.84
N ALA A 49 6.64 -80.32 -1.38
CA ALA A 49 5.78 -80.85 -0.33
C ALA A 49 6.17 -80.30 1.05
N TYR A 50 7.45 -80.30 1.42
CA TYR A 50 7.94 -79.69 2.68
C TYR A 50 7.58 -78.19 2.76
N TYR A 51 7.70 -77.45 1.64
CA TYR A 51 7.28 -76.06 1.55
C TYR A 51 5.77 -75.86 1.80
N LYS A 52 4.90 -76.74 1.26
CA LYS A 52 3.44 -76.70 1.52
C LYS A 52 3.10 -76.95 2.99
N GLN A 53 3.90 -77.74 3.70
CA GLN A 53 3.78 -77.93 5.16
C GLN A 53 4.41 -76.78 5.99
N ASN A 54 4.91 -75.72 5.36
CA ASN A 54 5.67 -74.61 5.97
C ASN A 54 7.00 -75.02 6.64
N LYS A 55 7.56 -76.20 6.32
CA LYS A 55 8.88 -76.65 6.80
C LYS A 55 10.00 -76.00 5.96
N THR A 56 10.25 -74.70 6.15
CA THR A 56 11.16 -73.90 5.29
C THR A 56 12.63 -74.29 5.40
N GLU A 57 13.13 -74.63 6.59
CA GLU A 57 14.54 -75.02 6.77
C GLU A 57 14.88 -76.32 6.05
N ASP A 58 13.99 -77.32 6.13
CA ASP A 58 14.15 -78.59 5.43
C ASP A 58 14.02 -78.43 3.92
N PHE A 59 13.12 -77.53 3.46
CA PHE A 59 13.00 -77.14 2.05
C PHE A 59 14.31 -76.53 1.50
N ILE A 60 14.93 -75.60 2.21
CA ILE A 60 16.24 -75.04 1.82
C ILE A 60 17.28 -76.16 1.78
N ARG A 61 17.37 -76.96 2.86
CA ARG A 61 18.36 -78.04 2.99
C ARG A 61 18.27 -79.04 1.83
N LEU A 62 17.07 -79.52 1.51
CA LEU A 62 16.80 -80.44 0.40
C LEU A 62 17.26 -79.89 -0.96
N LEU A 63 16.99 -78.61 -1.25
CA LEU A 63 17.40 -77.99 -2.51
C LEU A 63 18.91 -77.70 -2.56
N GLU A 64 19.52 -77.29 -1.45
CA GLU A 64 20.97 -77.06 -1.40
C GLU A 64 21.77 -78.37 -1.51
N THR A 65 21.28 -79.51 -0.99
CA THR A 65 21.85 -80.84 -1.27
C THR A 65 21.56 -81.31 -2.69
N ALA A 66 20.33 -81.12 -3.20
CA ALA A 66 19.96 -81.53 -4.56
C ALA A 66 20.83 -80.87 -5.64
N ARG A 67 21.29 -79.62 -5.40
CA ARG A 67 22.26 -78.91 -6.25
C ARG A 67 23.64 -79.60 -6.31
N MET A 68 24.04 -80.28 -5.24
CA MET A 68 25.38 -80.86 -5.09
C MET A 68 25.44 -82.35 -5.43
N GLU A 69 24.34 -83.07 -5.21
CA GLU A 69 24.28 -84.55 -5.19
C GLU A 69 23.19 -85.12 -6.11
N GLY A 70 22.38 -84.27 -6.75
CA GLY A 70 21.32 -84.69 -7.68
C GLY A 70 21.86 -85.31 -8.96
N ASN A 71 21.19 -86.35 -9.44
CA ASN A 71 21.58 -87.07 -10.65
C ASN A 71 21.39 -86.22 -11.92
N THR A 72 22.45 -86.07 -12.71
CA THR A 72 22.53 -85.28 -13.95
C THR A 72 22.15 -86.03 -15.21
N ASP A 73 22.10 -87.36 -15.16
CA ASP A 73 22.25 -88.19 -16.37
C ASP A 73 20.90 -88.46 -17.05
N TYR A 74 20.12 -87.39 -17.29
CA TYR A 74 18.83 -87.43 -17.98
C TYR A 74 18.56 -86.18 -18.83
N ARG A 75 17.70 -86.34 -19.85
CA ARG A 75 17.54 -85.40 -20.98
C ARG A 75 17.09 -83.98 -20.61
N ASP A 76 16.37 -83.81 -19.51
CA ASP A 76 15.79 -82.52 -19.09
C ASP A 76 16.46 -81.93 -17.84
N PHE A 77 17.61 -82.47 -17.38
CA PHE A 77 18.21 -82.10 -16.08
C PHE A 77 18.49 -80.59 -15.95
N GLU A 78 18.93 -79.92 -17.02
CA GLU A 78 19.21 -78.47 -17.05
C GLU A 78 18.00 -77.64 -16.62
N LYS A 79 16.79 -78.10 -16.97
CA LYS A 79 15.53 -77.43 -16.69
C LYS A 79 15.11 -77.59 -15.23
N ASP A 80 15.28 -78.77 -14.64
CA ASP A 80 15.05 -78.98 -13.21
C ASP A 80 16.15 -78.34 -12.35
N GLN A 81 17.38 -78.25 -12.86
CA GLN A 81 18.48 -77.54 -12.19
C GLN A 81 18.22 -76.02 -12.15
N MET A 82 17.78 -75.43 -13.27
CA MET A 82 17.29 -74.05 -13.32
C MET A 82 16.11 -73.83 -12.34
N ARG A 83 15.12 -74.74 -12.34
CA ARG A 83 13.96 -74.70 -11.44
C ARG A 83 14.34 -74.77 -9.95
N CYS A 84 15.35 -75.57 -9.61
CA CYS A 84 15.93 -75.65 -8.26
C CYS A 84 16.57 -74.30 -7.86
N PHE A 85 17.40 -73.71 -8.73
CA PHE A 85 17.99 -72.39 -8.49
C PHE A 85 16.94 -71.28 -8.34
N ASP A 86 15.89 -71.27 -9.18
CA ASP A 86 14.79 -70.31 -9.09
C ASP A 86 14.01 -70.43 -7.78
N MET A 87 13.78 -71.65 -7.29
CA MET A 87 13.07 -71.89 -6.03
C MET A 87 13.87 -71.44 -4.81
N LEU A 88 15.19 -71.70 -4.79
CA LEU A 88 16.11 -71.12 -3.78
C LEU A 88 16.13 -69.59 -3.86
N ALA A 89 16.27 -69.03 -5.06
CA ALA A 89 16.31 -67.58 -5.25
C ALA A 89 15.01 -66.89 -4.83
N ALA A 90 13.86 -67.46 -5.20
CA ALA A 90 12.54 -66.97 -4.80
C ALA A 90 12.27 -67.09 -3.30
N HIS A 91 12.83 -68.10 -2.63
CA HIS A 91 12.79 -68.20 -1.16
C HIS A 91 13.58 -67.06 -0.52
N TYR A 92 14.86 -66.91 -0.87
CA TYR A 92 15.73 -65.87 -0.31
C TYR A 92 15.20 -64.44 -0.59
N VAL A 93 14.46 -64.21 -1.68
CA VAL A 93 13.72 -62.96 -1.94
C VAL A 93 12.54 -62.74 -0.97
N GLN A 94 11.75 -63.77 -0.70
CA GLN A 94 10.64 -63.67 0.26
C GLN A 94 11.15 -63.49 1.69
N GLU A 95 12.25 -64.14 2.03
CA GLU A 95 12.95 -64.01 3.31
C GLU A 95 13.53 -62.59 3.47
N ALA A 96 14.27 -62.07 2.48
CA ALA A 96 14.79 -60.71 2.45
C ALA A 96 13.68 -59.65 2.60
N ASN A 97 12.46 -59.93 2.14
CA ASN A 97 11.32 -59.03 2.28
C ASN A 97 10.65 -59.10 3.67
N ARG A 98 10.89 -60.17 4.46
CA ARG A 98 10.44 -60.33 5.86
C ARG A 98 11.48 -59.83 6.87
N GLU A 99 12.76 -59.94 6.54
CA GLU A 99 13.89 -59.55 7.39
C GLU A 99 13.92 -58.03 7.65
N LYS A 100 14.28 -57.65 8.89
CA LYS A 100 14.23 -56.26 9.38
C LYS A 100 15.60 -55.59 9.43
N SER A 101 16.69 -56.36 9.48
CA SER A 101 18.06 -55.85 9.43
C SER A 101 18.47 -55.57 7.98
N LYS A 102 18.88 -54.33 7.70
CA LYS A 102 19.32 -53.87 6.37
C LYS A 102 20.46 -54.71 5.80
N ASP A 103 21.38 -55.14 6.64
CA ASP A 103 22.60 -55.82 6.20
C ASP A 103 22.32 -57.31 5.92
N LYS A 104 21.55 -58.00 6.77
CA LYS A 104 21.02 -59.33 6.47
C LYS A 104 20.14 -59.32 5.21
N LYS A 105 19.27 -58.31 5.06
CA LYS A 105 18.42 -58.13 3.88
C LYS A 105 19.24 -57.98 2.60
N ARG A 106 20.36 -57.25 2.64
CA ARG A 106 21.33 -57.17 1.55
C ARG A 106 22.02 -58.51 1.30
N GLU A 107 22.46 -59.22 2.32
CA GLU A 107 23.07 -60.56 2.19
C GLU A 107 22.12 -61.56 1.51
N LEU A 108 20.85 -61.59 1.92
CA LEU A 108 19.81 -62.43 1.33
C LEU A 108 19.51 -62.05 -0.13
N PHE A 109 19.44 -60.74 -0.46
CA PHE A 109 19.34 -60.30 -1.84
C PHE A 109 20.60 -60.61 -2.67
N MET A 110 21.81 -60.59 -2.09
CA MET A 110 23.03 -61.02 -2.79
C MET A 110 23.02 -62.52 -3.06
N LYS A 111 22.60 -63.36 -2.10
CA LYS A 111 22.37 -64.81 -2.33
C LYS A 111 21.39 -65.04 -3.48
N ALA A 112 20.21 -64.40 -3.43
CA ALA A 112 19.21 -64.50 -4.49
C ALA A 112 19.73 -64.00 -5.86
N THR A 113 20.50 -62.91 -5.87
CA THR A 113 21.15 -62.38 -7.09
C THR A 113 22.06 -63.44 -7.71
N ASN A 114 22.92 -64.06 -6.90
CA ASN A 114 23.84 -65.09 -7.36
C ASN A 114 23.07 -66.26 -7.99
N PHE A 115 22.05 -66.80 -7.31
CA PHE A 115 21.24 -67.92 -7.82
C PHE A 115 20.48 -67.58 -9.11
N TYR A 116 19.89 -66.38 -9.22
CA TYR A 116 19.31 -65.94 -10.49
C TYR A 116 20.38 -65.82 -11.59
N THR A 117 21.57 -65.27 -11.31
CA THR A 117 22.66 -65.18 -12.31
C THR A 117 23.34 -66.51 -12.66
N THR A 118 23.11 -67.58 -11.88
CA THR A 118 23.47 -68.94 -12.30
C THR A 118 22.37 -69.57 -13.16
N ALA A 119 21.09 -69.35 -12.84
CA ALA A 119 19.97 -69.79 -13.67
C ALA A 119 19.91 -69.07 -15.04
N ASP A 120 20.20 -67.76 -15.09
CA ASP A 120 20.33 -66.93 -16.32
C ASP A 120 21.30 -67.58 -17.34
N LYS A 121 22.29 -68.37 -16.88
CA LYS A 121 23.30 -69.04 -17.74
C LYS A 121 22.85 -70.38 -18.31
N ILE A 122 21.80 -70.98 -17.74
CA ILE A 122 21.30 -72.31 -18.14
C ILE A 122 20.10 -72.12 -19.09
N ILE A 123 19.02 -71.47 -18.63
CA ILE A 123 17.82 -71.21 -19.46
C ILE A 123 17.31 -69.77 -19.22
N MET A 124 17.85 -68.82 -19.99
CA MET A 124 17.53 -67.38 -19.87
C MET A 124 16.06 -67.01 -20.17
N TYR A 125 15.33 -67.77 -21.01
CA TYR A 125 14.02 -67.37 -21.53
C TYR A 125 12.82 -68.23 -21.05
N ASP A 126 12.96 -69.02 -19.99
CA ASP A 126 11.81 -69.75 -19.43
C ASP A 126 10.77 -68.80 -18.81
N GLN A 127 9.49 -69.17 -18.95
CA GLN A 127 8.35 -68.35 -18.50
C GLN A 127 8.33 -68.12 -16.98
N ASN A 128 8.75 -69.12 -16.18
CA ASN A 128 8.79 -69.03 -14.74
C ASN A 128 10.06 -68.34 -14.25
N HIS A 129 11.20 -68.59 -14.92
CA HIS A 129 12.46 -67.93 -14.63
C HIS A 129 12.36 -66.41 -14.83
N LEU A 130 11.91 -65.97 -16.01
CA LEU A 130 11.67 -64.55 -16.30
C LEU A 130 10.65 -63.93 -15.32
N LEU A 131 9.67 -64.69 -14.82
CA LEU A 131 8.71 -64.22 -13.83
C LEU A 131 9.35 -64.04 -12.44
N GLY A 132 10.15 -65.01 -11.98
CA GLY A 132 10.91 -64.92 -10.73
C GLY A 132 11.89 -63.74 -10.77
N ARG A 133 12.64 -63.61 -11.88
CA ARG A 133 13.55 -62.50 -12.16
C ARG A 133 12.85 -61.14 -12.14
N ALA A 134 11.64 -61.05 -12.70
CA ALA A 134 10.83 -59.83 -12.70
C ALA A 134 10.34 -59.45 -11.28
N TYR A 135 9.95 -60.43 -10.45
CA TYR A 135 9.59 -60.19 -9.05
C TYR A 135 10.81 -59.81 -8.19
N PHE A 136 11.98 -60.43 -8.41
CA PHE A 136 13.24 -60.02 -7.80
C PHE A 136 13.54 -58.54 -8.07
N CYS A 137 13.56 -58.12 -9.34
CA CYS A 137 13.85 -56.73 -9.73
C CYS A 137 12.78 -55.72 -9.23
N LEU A 138 11.56 -56.19 -8.94
CA LEU A 138 10.47 -55.39 -8.36
C LEU A 138 10.63 -55.22 -6.82
N LEU A 139 11.16 -56.23 -6.13
CA LEU A 139 11.33 -56.25 -4.66
C LEU A 139 12.68 -55.67 -4.20
N GLU A 140 13.70 -55.71 -5.06
CA GLU A 140 14.97 -54.99 -4.87
C GLU A 140 14.81 -53.46 -5.00
N GLY A 141 13.69 -52.98 -5.57
CA GLY A 141 13.27 -51.58 -5.58
C GLY A 141 13.95 -50.69 -6.63
N ASP A 142 15.26 -50.83 -6.82
CA ASP A 142 16.03 -49.95 -7.72
C ASP A 142 15.88 -50.29 -9.21
N LYS A 143 15.41 -51.50 -9.55
CA LYS A 143 15.42 -52.06 -10.92
C LYS A 143 14.03 -52.13 -11.58
N MET A 144 13.14 -51.20 -11.23
CA MET A 144 11.74 -51.13 -11.68
C MET A 144 11.55 -51.17 -13.22
N GLU A 145 12.47 -50.59 -13.99
CA GLU A 145 12.37 -50.62 -15.46
C GLU A 145 12.80 -51.97 -16.04
N GLN A 146 13.79 -52.63 -15.43
CA GLN A 146 14.20 -54.00 -15.80
C GLN A 146 13.08 -54.99 -15.46
N ALA A 147 12.43 -54.84 -14.31
CA ALA A 147 11.24 -55.62 -13.94
C ALA A 147 10.11 -55.48 -14.97
N ASP A 148 9.83 -54.25 -15.42
CA ASP A 148 8.82 -54.00 -16.47
C ASP A 148 9.19 -54.71 -17.78
N VAL A 149 10.46 -54.64 -18.21
CA VAL A 149 10.96 -55.36 -19.39
C VAL A 149 10.78 -56.88 -19.26
N GLN A 150 11.12 -57.49 -18.12
CA GLN A 150 10.92 -58.93 -17.93
C GLN A 150 9.43 -59.32 -17.91
N PHE A 151 8.57 -58.54 -17.24
CA PHE A 151 7.11 -58.73 -17.35
C PHE A 151 6.56 -58.45 -18.76
N ASN A 152 7.26 -57.70 -19.63
CA ASN A 152 6.91 -57.60 -21.05
C ASN A 152 7.24 -58.90 -21.79
N PHE A 153 8.43 -59.47 -21.64
CA PHE A 153 8.80 -60.74 -22.28
C PHE A 153 7.85 -61.88 -21.91
N VAL A 154 7.54 -62.07 -20.62
CA VAL A 154 6.60 -63.11 -20.17
C VAL A 154 5.19 -62.92 -20.75
N LEU A 155 4.71 -61.67 -20.89
CA LEU A 155 3.41 -61.39 -21.49
C LEU A 155 3.39 -61.45 -23.02
N ASN A 156 4.54 -61.40 -23.68
CA ASN A 156 4.67 -61.65 -25.11
C ASN A 156 4.62 -63.17 -25.40
N GLN A 157 5.23 -63.98 -24.54
CA GLN A 157 5.11 -65.45 -24.56
C GLN A 157 3.69 -65.91 -24.16
N SER A 158 3.14 -65.31 -23.09
CA SER A 158 1.92 -65.77 -22.42
C SER A 158 0.96 -64.60 -22.08
N PRO A 159 0.18 -64.08 -23.05
CA PRO A 159 -0.65 -62.88 -22.86
C PRO A 159 -1.74 -62.96 -21.77
N SER A 160 -1.98 -64.14 -21.21
CA SER A 160 -2.94 -64.47 -20.15
C SER A 160 -2.32 -64.62 -18.76
N ASN A 161 -0.99 -64.57 -18.61
CA ASN A 161 -0.30 -64.86 -17.35
C ASN A 161 -0.64 -63.85 -16.24
N ILE A 162 -1.35 -64.32 -15.20
CA ILE A 162 -1.95 -63.50 -14.15
C ILE A 162 -0.88 -62.82 -13.27
N PRO A 163 0.09 -63.54 -12.66
CA PRO A 163 1.25 -62.95 -12.01
C PRO A 163 1.90 -61.79 -12.78
N SER A 164 2.16 -61.95 -14.08
CA SER A 164 2.79 -60.88 -14.89
C SER A 164 1.89 -59.66 -15.08
N LEU A 165 0.57 -59.85 -15.20
CA LEU A 165 -0.39 -58.75 -15.22
C LEU A 165 -0.43 -58.01 -13.87
N LEU A 166 -0.33 -58.74 -12.75
CA LEU A 166 -0.29 -58.15 -11.40
C LEU A 166 1.04 -57.42 -11.14
N GLY A 167 2.17 -57.96 -11.59
CA GLY A 167 3.49 -57.32 -11.55
C GLY A 167 3.49 -55.98 -12.28
N LYS A 168 3.00 -55.94 -13.53
CA LYS A 168 2.79 -54.68 -14.26
C LYS A 168 1.81 -53.73 -13.59
N ALA A 169 0.76 -54.24 -12.96
CA ALA A 169 -0.18 -53.40 -12.22
C ALA A 169 0.50 -52.70 -11.02
N CYS A 170 1.39 -53.40 -10.32
CA CYS A 170 2.20 -52.83 -9.23
C CYS A 170 3.22 -51.81 -9.75
N ILE A 171 3.92 -52.11 -10.86
CA ILE A 171 4.86 -51.18 -11.50
C ILE A 171 4.15 -49.90 -11.95
N ALA A 172 3.00 -50.02 -12.63
CA ALA A 172 2.20 -48.87 -13.05
C ALA A 172 1.70 -48.03 -11.87
N PHE A 173 1.30 -48.68 -10.77
CA PHE A 173 0.90 -48.00 -9.53
C PHE A 173 2.07 -47.20 -8.91
N ASN A 174 3.27 -47.79 -8.85
CA ASN A 174 4.48 -47.13 -8.34
C ASN A 174 4.94 -45.98 -9.28
N LYS A 175 4.81 -46.17 -10.60
CA LYS A 175 4.97 -45.11 -11.62
C LYS A 175 3.85 -44.05 -11.59
N LYS A 176 2.88 -44.16 -10.67
CA LYS A 176 1.71 -43.27 -10.46
C LYS A 176 0.69 -43.27 -11.61
N ASP A 177 0.79 -44.20 -12.57
CA ASP A 177 -0.28 -44.46 -13.54
C ASP A 177 -1.33 -45.40 -12.94
N TYR A 178 -2.19 -44.82 -12.11
CA TYR A 178 -3.33 -45.52 -11.53
C TYR A 178 -4.36 -45.99 -12.58
N ARG A 179 -4.35 -45.44 -13.81
CA ARG A 179 -5.27 -45.85 -14.88
C ARG A 179 -4.76 -47.11 -15.59
N GLY A 180 -3.48 -47.16 -15.95
CA GLY A 180 -2.82 -48.35 -16.49
C GLY A 180 -2.83 -49.49 -15.48
N ALA A 181 -2.48 -49.23 -14.21
CA ALA A 181 -2.55 -50.22 -13.13
C ALA A 181 -3.95 -50.86 -13.02
N LEU A 182 -5.00 -50.03 -13.01
CA LEU A 182 -6.38 -50.45 -12.92
C LEU A 182 -6.85 -51.20 -14.19
N ALA A 183 -6.28 -50.92 -15.36
CA ALA A 183 -6.52 -51.70 -16.57
C ALA A 183 -5.90 -53.09 -16.50
N PHE A 184 -4.66 -53.22 -15.99
CA PHE A 184 -4.02 -54.52 -15.78
C PHE A 184 -4.72 -55.37 -14.72
N TYR A 185 -5.09 -54.80 -13.56
CA TYR A 185 -5.90 -55.52 -12.55
C TYR A 185 -7.25 -55.99 -13.12
N LYS A 186 -7.93 -55.16 -13.93
CA LYS A 186 -9.16 -55.58 -14.64
C LYS A 186 -8.91 -56.69 -15.66
N LYS A 187 -7.76 -56.71 -16.35
CA LYS A 187 -7.41 -57.81 -17.26
C LYS A 187 -7.20 -59.11 -16.47
N ALA A 188 -6.50 -59.06 -15.34
CA ALA A 188 -6.28 -60.20 -14.45
C ALA A 188 -7.59 -60.81 -13.91
N LEU A 189 -8.56 -59.98 -13.47
CA LEU A 189 -9.88 -60.45 -13.04
C LEU A 189 -10.75 -60.99 -14.18
N ARG A 190 -10.48 -60.61 -15.44
CA ARG A 190 -11.17 -61.17 -16.62
C ARG A 190 -10.58 -62.52 -17.02
N THR A 191 -9.26 -62.72 -16.88
CA THR A 191 -8.60 -63.99 -17.18
C THR A 191 -8.82 -65.04 -16.09
N ASN A 192 -9.00 -64.64 -14.83
CA ASN A 192 -9.47 -65.53 -13.76
C ASN A 192 -10.40 -64.79 -12.78
N PRO A 193 -11.72 -65.08 -12.79
CA PRO A 193 -12.67 -64.52 -11.82
C PRO A 193 -12.33 -64.87 -10.35
N ASN A 194 -11.73 -66.04 -10.11
CA ASN A 194 -11.35 -66.54 -8.78
C ASN A 194 -9.94 -66.11 -8.34
N CYS A 195 -9.48 -64.91 -8.76
CA CYS A 195 -8.28 -64.30 -8.19
C CYS A 195 -8.45 -64.04 -6.67
N PRO A 196 -7.36 -64.10 -5.87
CA PRO A 196 -7.41 -63.82 -4.42
C PRO A 196 -7.79 -62.36 -4.10
N ALA A 197 -8.20 -62.13 -2.85
CA ALA A 197 -8.66 -60.82 -2.36
C ALA A 197 -7.68 -59.66 -2.64
N ASN A 198 -6.37 -59.93 -2.57
CA ASN A 198 -5.29 -58.97 -2.82
C ASN A 198 -5.34 -58.30 -4.22
N VAL A 199 -5.94 -58.95 -5.23
CA VAL A 199 -6.14 -58.33 -6.56
C VAL A 199 -7.20 -57.23 -6.51
N ARG A 200 -8.28 -57.46 -5.75
CA ARG A 200 -9.36 -56.48 -5.53
C ARG A 200 -8.90 -55.36 -4.59
N MET A 201 -7.99 -55.65 -3.67
CA MET A 201 -7.27 -54.64 -2.89
C MET A 201 -6.48 -53.67 -3.76
N GLY A 202 -5.65 -54.18 -4.68
CA GLY A 202 -4.91 -53.35 -5.63
C GLY A 202 -5.82 -52.40 -6.42
N MET A 203 -6.98 -52.90 -6.87
CA MET A 203 -8.00 -52.06 -7.53
C MET A 203 -8.59 -51.00 -6.59
N GLY A 204 -8.93 -51.35 -5.34
CA GLY A 204 -9.46 -50.40 -4.37
C GLY A 204 -8.47 -49.27 -4.06
N HIS A 205 -7.18 -49.57 -3.93
CA HIS A 205 -6.14 -48.54 -3.78
C HIS A 205 -5.98 -47.67 -5.04
N CYS A 206 -6.10 -48.23 -6.25
CA CYS A 206 -6.14 -47.44 -7.49
C CYS A 206 -7.34 -46.49 -7.51
N PHE A 207 -8.54 -46.98 -7.17
CA PHE A 207 -9.75 -46.14 -7.06
C PHE A 207 -9.59 -45.04 -6.01
N LEU A 208 -8.99 -45.33 -4.85
CA LEU A 208 -8.71 -44.34 -3.80
C LEU A 208 -7.76 -43.24 -4.31
N LYS A 209 -6.65 -43.59 -4.98
CA LYS A 209 -5.70 -42.63 -5.56
C LYS A 209 -6.30 -41.84 -6.74
N MET A 210 -7.31 -42.39 -7.42
CA MET A 210 -8.13 -41.69 -8.42
C MET A 210 -9.31 -40.91 -7.81
N ASN A 211 -9.38 -40.78 -6.47
CA ASN A 211 -10.45 -40.13 -5.70
C ASN A 211 -11.87 -40.66 -5.98
N ASN A 212 -12.02 -41.92 -6.36
CA ASN A 212 -13.32 -42.58 -6.53
C ASN A 212 -13.61 -43.47 -5.31
N GLN A 213 -14.06 -42.84 -4.23
CA GLN A 213 -14.21 -43.49 -2.92
C GLN A 213 -15.29 -44.58 -2.90
N GLU A 214 -16.38 -44.42 -3.66
CA GLU A 214 -17.44 -45.42 -3.77
C GLU A 214 -16.95 -46.75 -4.37
N LYS A 215 -16.21 -46.69 -5.49
CA LYS A 215 -15.66 -47.90 -6.13
C LYS A 215 -14.49 -48.49 -5.35
N ALA A 216 -13.76 -47.67 -4.58
CA ALA A 216 -12.81 -48.16 -3.60
C ALA A 216 -13.53 -48.95 -2.48
N LYS A 217 -14.61 -48.40 -1.91
CA LYS A 217 -15.45 -49.06 -0.89
C LYS A 217 -15.97 -50.41 -1.37
N LEU A 218 -16.58 -50.46 -2.56
CA LEU A 218 -17.07 -51.71 -3.16
C LEU A 218 -15.95 -52.73 -3.43
N ALA A 219 -14.77 -52.28 -3.90
CA ALA A 219 -13.64 -53.16 -4.15
C ALA A 219 -13.05 -53.75 -2.86
N PHE A 220 -12.94 -52.96 -1.79
CA PHE A 220 -12.47 -53.43 -0.49
C PHE A 220 -13.52 -54.27 0.25
N GLN A 221 -14.82 -53.94 0.14
CA GLN A 221 -15.90 -54.81 0.63
C GLN A 221 -15.81 -56.18 -0.03
N ARG A 222 -15.74 -56.22 -1.37
CA ARG A 222 -15.64 -57.51 -2.08
C ARG A 222 -14.32 -58.25 -1.88
N ALA A 223 -13.26 -57.58 -1.40
CA ALA A 223 -12.06 -58.25 -0.92
C ALA A 223 -12.30 -58.90 0.45
N HIS A 224 -12.95 -58.18 1.38
CA HIS A 224 -13.30 -58.70 2.71
C HIS A 224 -14.34 -59.82 2.68
N ASP A 225 -15.32 -59.79 1.76
CA ASP A 225 -16.28 -60.88 1.56
C ASP A 225 -15.64 -62.20 1.10
N LEU A 226 -14.47 -62.11 0.43
CA LEU A 226 -13.73 -63.26 -0.11
C LEU A 226 -12.64 -63.75 0.87
N ASP A 227 -12.09 -62.84 1.67
CA ASP A 227 -11.13 -63.14 2.73
C ASP A 227 -11.40 -62.20 3.93
N PRO A 228 -12.13 -62.68 4.95
CA PRO A 228 -12.38 -61.92 6.17
C PRO A 228 -11.11 -61.51 6.92
N ASN A 229 -10.01 -62.26 6.73
CA ASN A 229 -8.72 -62.05 7.37
C ASN A 229 -7.81 -61.10 6.57
N CYS A 230 -8.25 -60.58 5.42
CA CYS A 230 -7.48 -59.63 4.62
C CYS A 230 -7.32 -58.29 5.37
N VAL A 231 -6.23 -58.17 6.14
CA VAL A 231 -5.84 -56.98 6.92
C VAL A 231 -5.89 -55.70 6.07
N GLY A 232 -5.41 -55.77 4.82
CA GLY A 232 -5.48 -54.66 3.87
C GLY A 232 -6.91 -54.17 3.60
N ALA A 233 -7.88 -55.10 3.46
CA ALA A 233 -9.28 -54.77 3.21
C ALA A 233 -9.92 -54.08 4.42
N LEU A 234 -9.64 -54.59 5.62
CA LEU A 234 -10.07 -53.99 6.88
C LEU A 234 -9.53 -52.56 7.03
N ILE A 235 -8.24 -52.34 6.75
CA ILE A 235 -7.61 -51.00 6.77
C ILE A 235 -8.24 -50.07 5.73
N GLY A 236 -8.37 -50.53 4.48
CA GLY A 236 -8.94 -49.74 3.39
C GLY A 236 -10.37 -49.28 3.68
N LEU A 237 -11.19 -50.16 4.27
CA LEU A 237 -12.54 -49.83 4.72
C LEU A 237 -12.55 -48.95 5.98
N SER A 238 -11.66 -49.16 6.95
CA SER A 238 -11.60 -48.32 8.15
C SER A 238 -11.20 -46.89 7.82
N ILE A 239 -10.26 -46.67 6.89
CA ILE A 239 -9.85 -45.33 6.46
C ILE A 239 -11.00 -44.63 5.74
N LEU A 240 -11.68 -45.33 4.82
CA LEU A 240 -12.86 -44.77 4.14
C LEU A 240 -13.97 -44.39 5.14
N LYS A 241 -14.19 -45.18 6.19
CA LYS A 241 -15.16 -44.85 7.25
C LYS A 241 -14.72 -43.69 8.14
N LEU A 242 -13.46 -43.64 8.55
CA LEU A 242 -12.91 -42.55 9.38
C LEU A 242 -12.94 -41.20 8.64
N ASN A 243 -12.75 -41.22 7.31
CA ASN A 243 -12.85 -40.02 6.45
C ASN A 243 -14.28 -39.49 6.26
N LEU A 244 -15.33 -40.24 6.67
CA LEU A 244 -16.71 -39.73 6.70
C LEU A 244 -16.97 -38.86 7.94
N HIS A 245 -16.11 -38.93 8.96
CA HIS A 245 -16.15 -38.18 10.22
C HIS A 245 -17.42 -38.37 11.11
N GLU A 246 -18.46 -39.06 10.64
CA GLU A 246 -19.65 -39.41 11.45
C GLU A 246 -19.28 -40.27 12.68
N PRO A 247 -19.92 -40.10 13.84
CA PRO A 247 -19.55 -40.82 15.07
C PRO A 247 -19.71 -42.34 14.96
N GLU A 248 -20.73 -42.83 14.25
CA GLU A 248 -20.96 -44.26 14.04
C GLU A 248 -19.99 -44.87 13.02
N SER A 249 -19.73 -44.16 11.91
CA SER A 249 -18.71 -44.55 10.93
C SER A 249 -17.32 -44.59 11.57
N ASN A 250 -16.99 -43.62 12.44
CA ASN A 250 -15.77 -43.64 13.25
C ASN A 250 -15.72 -44.85 14.18
N ARG A 251 -16.78 -45.12 14.95
CA ARG A 251 -16.84 -46.27 15.89
C ARG A 251 -16.66 -47.61 15.16
N THR A 252 -17.34 -47.80 14.02
CA THR A 252 -17.20 -49.04 13.25
C THR A 252 -15.88 -49.10 12.46
N GLY A 253 -15.27 -47.96 12.10
CA GLY A 253 -13.92 -47.88 11.55
C GLY A 253 -12.87 -48.34 12.57
N VAL A 254 -12.98 -47.89 13.83
CA VAL A 254 -12.10 -48.33 14.94
C VAL A 254 -12.29 -49.82 15.24
N GLN A 255 -13.52 -50.34 15.21
CA GLN A 255 -13.77 -51.78 15.35
C GLN A 255 -13.11 -52.61 14.22
N MET A 256 -13.02 -52.07 13.01
CA MET A 256 -12.32 -52.73 11.90
C MET A 256 -10.80 -52.66 12.06
N LEU A 257 -10.25 -51.56 12.61
CA LEU A 257 -8.84 -51.48 13.00
C LEU A 257 -8.49 -52.41 14.17
N SER A 258 -9.36 -52.58 15.17
CA SER A 258 -9.09 -53.52 16.26
C SER A 258 -9.13 -54.97 15.78
N LYS A 259 -10.03 -55.31 14.84
CA LYS A 259 -10.01 -56.62 14.15
C LYS A 259 -8.74 -56.82 13.33
N ALA A 260 -8.31 -55.79 12.58
CA ALA A 260 -7.05 -55.85 11.84
C ALA A 260 -5.85 -56.07 12.78
N TYR A 261 -5.81 -55.43 13.95
CA TYR A 261 -4.76 -55.58 14.96
C TYR A 261 -4.75 -56.98 15.62
N THR A 262 -5.90 -57.62 15.78
CA THR A 262 -5.97 -59.02 16.26
C THR A 262 -5.55 -60.05 15.22
N ILE A 263 -5.49 -59.68 13.93
CA ILE A 263 -4.99 -60.54 12.85
C ILE A 263 -3.50 -60.28 12.59
N ASP A 264 -3.08 -59.02 12.55
CA ASP A 264 -1.67 -58.60 12.42
C ASP A 264 -1.39 -57.43 13.39
N SER A 265 -0.74 -57.77 14.51
CA SER A 265 -0.30 -56.82 15.53
C SER A 265 0.99 -56.07 15.19
N THR A 266 1.68 -56.47 14.12
CA THR A 266 2.94 -55.87 13.66
C THR A 266 2.71 -54.75 12.64
N SER A 267 1.56 -54.76 11.95
CA SER A 267 1.20 -53.85 10.86
C SER A 267 1.37 -52.36 11.22
N PRO A 268 2.39 -51.65 10.68
CA PRO A 268 2.66 -50.26 11.02
C PRO A 268 1.49 -49.31 10.71
N MET A 269 0.71 -49.63 9.68
CA MET A 269 -0.44 -48.84 9.25
C MET A 269 -1.63 -48.97 10.21
N VAL A 270 -1.89 -50.17 10.74
CA VAL A 270 -2.92 -50.39 11.79
C VAL A 270 -2.50 -49.68 13.08
N LEU A 271 -1.23 -49.85 13.48
CA LEU A 271 -0.65 -49.24 14.67
C LEU A 271 -0.72 -47.71 14.63
N ASN A 272 -0.34 -47.06 13.52
CA ASN A 272 -0.42 -45.60 13.34
C ASN A 272 -1.86 -45.08 13.38
N HIS A 273 -2.83 -45.79 12.78
CA HIS A 273 -4.24 -45.37 12.82
C HIS A 273 -4.88 -45.59 14.20
N LEU A 274 -4.52 -46.66 14.92
CA LEU A 274 -4.92 -46.84 16.33
C LEU A 274 -4.29 -45.78 17.24
N ALA A 275 -3.00 -45.48 17.07
CA ALA A 275 -2.32 -44.39 17.79
C ALA A 275 -3.02 -43.04 17.55
N ASN A 276 -3.42 -42.74 16.31
CA ASN A 276 -4.21 -41.55 15.99
C ASN A 276 -5.58 -41.53 16.72
N HIS A 277 -6.25 -42.67 16.88
CA HIS A 277 -7.50 -42.77 17.65
C HIS A 277 -7.27 -42.59 19.16
N PHE A 278 -6.29 -43.28 19.75
CA PHE A 278 -5.97 -43.14 21.17
C PHE A 278 -5.51 -41.72 21.54
N PHE A 279 -4.91 -40.98 20.60
CA PHE A 279 -4.59 -39.57 20.78
C PHE A 279 -5.84 -38.70 21.04
N PHE A 280 -6.92 -38.88 20.27
CA PHE A 280 -8.19 -38.20 20.52
C PHE A 280 -8.88 -38.67 21.81
N LYS A 281 -8.65 -39.92 22.22
CA LYS A 281 -9.05 -40.45 23.54
C LYS A 281 -8.18 -39.92 24.71
N LYS A 282 -7.10 -39.18 24.42
CA LYS A 282 -6.07 -38.72 25.38
C LYS A 282 -5.30 -39.85 26.10
N ASP A 283 -5.28 -41.05 25.53
CA ASP A 283 -4.60 -42.24 26.07
C ASP A 283 -3.14 -42.27 25.58
N TYR A 284 -2.38 -41.24 25.92
CA TYR A 284 -1.08 -40.91 25.29
C TYR A 284 -0.02 -42.01 25.44
N GLN A 285 -0.02 -42.76 26.54
CA GLN A 285 0.90 -43.89 26.75
C GLN A 285 0.71 -44.98 25.68
N LYS A 286 -0.54 -45.28 25.29
CA LYS A 286 -0.82 -46.23 24.19
C LYS A 286 -0.45 -45.64 22.83
N VAL A 287 -0.61 -44.33 22.62
CA VAL A 287 -0.10 -43.65 21.41
C VAL A 287 1.40 -43.87 21.27
N GLN A 288 2.15 -43.65 22.36
CA GLN A 288 3.61 -43.80 22.38
C GLN A 288 4.04 -45.24 22.11
N HIS A 289 3.47 -46.21 22.82
CA HIS A 289 3.79 -47.63 22.63
C HIS A 289 3.48 -48.12 21.19
N LEU A 290 2.28 -47.82 20.68
CA LEU A 290 1.86 -48.25 19.34
C LEU A 290 2.68 -47.58 18.22
N ALA A 291 2.99 -46.29 18.36
CA ALA A 291 3.76 -45.55 17.37
C ALA A 291 5.26 -45.91 17.38
N LEU A 292 5.87 -46.22 18.53
CA LEU A 292 7.21 -46.81 18.59
C LEU A 292 7.26 -48.19 17.93
N HIS A 293 6.28 -49.06 18.21
CA HIS A 293 6.19 -50.37 17.57
C HIS A 293 6.03 -50.24 16.04
N ALA A 294 5.22 -49.28 15.56
CA ALA A 294 5.08 -48.97 14.13
C ALA A 294 6.39 -48.46 13.50
N PHE A 295 7.11 -47.56 14.19
CA PHE A 295 8.37 -46.98 13.74
C PHE A 295 9.46 -48.04 13.53
N HIS A 296 9.59 -48.99 14.47
CA HIS A 296 10.58 -50.07 14.39
C HIS A 296 10.18 -51.20 13.43
N ASN A 297 8.89 -51.46 13.23
CA ASN A 297 8.39 -52.49 12.30
C ASN A 297 8.27 -52.03 10.84
N THR A 298 8.61 -50.78 10.50
CA THR A 298 8.52 -50.29 9.12
C THR A 298 9.84 -49.81 8.55
N GLU A 299 10.14 -50.23 7.32
CA GLU A 299 11.19 -49.61 6.50
C GLU A 299 10.68 -48.39 5.72
N ASN A 300 9.37 -48.34 5.42
CA ASN A 300 8.75 -47.34 4.56
C ASN A 300 8.78 -45.94 5.19
N GLU A 301 9.46 -45.01 4.51
CA GLU A 301 9.65 -43.62 4.95
C GLU A 301 8.34 -42.90 5.26
N ALA A 302 7.29 -43.10 4.46
CA ALA A 302 5.99 -42.48 4.70
C ALA A 302 5.37 -42.93 6.04
N MET A 303 5.37 -44.25 6.29
CA MET A 303 4.85 -44.83 7.54
C MET A 303 5.70 -44.42 8.74
N ARG A 304 7.03 -44.40 8.58
CA ARG A 304 7.99 -43.99 9.62
C ARG A 304 7.82 -42.52 10.00
N ALA A 305 7.66 -41.63 9.02
CA ALA A 305 7.40 -40.22 9.24
C ALA A 305 6.05 -39.97 9.94
N GLU A 306 5.00 -40.72 9.59
CA GLU A 306 3.72 -40.72 10.30
C GLU A 306 3.86 -41.20 11.75
N SER A 307 4.63 -42.26 12.02
CA SER A 307 4.89 -42.75 13.38
C SER A 307 5.61 -41.69 14.23
N CYS A 308 6.67 -41.06 13.70
CA CYS A 308 7.35 -39.94 14.36
C CYS A 308 6.40 -38.76 14.61
N TYR A 309 5.48 -38.46 13.68
CA TYR A 309 4.49 -37.41 13.85
C TYR A 309 3.49 -37.71 14.99
N GLN A 310 3.02 -38.95 15.12
CA GLN A 310 2.16 -39.37 16.23
C GLN A 310 2.89 -39.25 17.59
N LEU A 311 4.16 -39.68 17.65
CA LEU A 311 5.01 -39.53 18.84
C LEU A 311 5.18 -38.06 19.20
N ALA A 312 5.65 -37.24 18.26
CA ALA A 312 5.87 -35.81 18.47
C ALA A 312 4.61 -35.09 18.97
N ARG A 313 3.45 -35.41 18.39
CA ARG A 313 2.16 -34.83 18.79
C ARG A 313 1.71 -35.30 20.18
N SER A 314 2.06 -36.52 20.59
CA SER A 314 1.78 -37.01 21.96
C SER A 314 2.60 -36.25 23.02
N PHE A 315 3.90 -36.06 22.78
CA PHE A 315 4.79 -35.30 23.68
C PHE A 315 4.40 -33.81 23.72
N HIS A 316 4.05 -33.21 22.57
CA HIS A 316 3.52 -31.85 22.49
C HIS A 316 2.24 -31.69 23.34
N ALA A 317 1.31 -32.65 23.30
CA ALA A 317 0.10 -32.63 24.13
C ALA A 317 0.38 -32.85 25.64
N GLN A 318 1.54 -33.44 25.99
CA GLN A 318 2.05 -33.59 27.35
C GLN A 318 2.91 -32.40 27.81
N CYS A 319 3.12 -31.38 26.96
CA CYS A 319 4.07 -30.27 27.15
C CYS A 319 5.56 -30.68 27.26
N ASP A 320 5.94 -31.88 26.82
CA ASP A 320 7.34 -32.22 26.54
C ASP A 320 7.71 -31.70 25.14
N TYR A 321 8.13 -30.45 25.09
CA TYR A 321 8.46 -29.74 23.85
C TYR A 321 9.79 -30.20 23.24
N ASP A 322 10.70 -30.80 24.00
CA ASP A 322 12.03 -31.18 23.53
C ASP A 322 12.03 -32.56 22.85
N GLN A 323 11.31 -33.55 23.41
CA GLN A 323 11.04 -34.79 22.69
C GLN A 323 10.12 -34.53 21.49
N ALA A 324 9.11 -33.66 21.63
CA ALA A 324 8.26 -33.26 20.51
C ALA A 324 9.07 -32.64 19.37
N PHE A 325 10.01 -31.73 19.67
CA PHE A 325 10.91 -31.14 18.66
C PHE A 325 11.72 -32.20 17.93
N GLN A 326 12.35 -33.14 18.65
CA GLN A 326 13.17 -34.19 18.06
C GLN A 326 12.35 -35.07 17.10
N TYR A 327 11.18 -35.55 17.53
CA TYR A 327 10.33 -36.40 16.69
C TYR A 327 9.67 -35.63 15.54
N TYR A 328 9.29 -34.36 15.71
CA TYR A 328 8.83 -33.53 14.58
C TYR A 328 9.97 -33.30 13.57
N TYR A 329 11.19 -33.04 14.03
CA TYR A 329 12.34 -32.84 13.16
C TYR A 329 12.67 -34.12 12.36
N GLN A 330 12.78 -35.27 13.04
CA GLN A 330 12.94 -36.58 12.38
C GLN A 330 11.82 -36.84 11.37
N SER A 331 10.57 -36.59 11.75
CA SER A 331 9.42 -36.71 10.84
C SER A 331 9.60 -35.83 9.59
N THR A 332 10.02 -34.57 9.72
CA THR A 332 10.26 -33.67 8.57
C THR A 332 11.44 -34.06 7.67
N GLN A 333 12.41 -34.84 8.16
CA GLN A 333 13.53 -35.33 7.36
C GLN A 333 13.18 -36.60 6.57
N ILE A 334 12.23 -37.40 7.08
CA ILE A 334 11.79 -38.68 6.49
C ILE A 334 10.48 -38.51 5.67
N ALA A 335 9.73 -37.42 5.91
CA ALA A 335 8.43 -37.18 5.29
C ALA A 335 8.51 -37.03 3.76
N PRO A 336 7.68 -37.77 2.99
CA PRO A 336 7.40 -37.43 1.59
C PRO A 336 6.87 -36.01 1.49
N ALA A 337 7.27 -35.28 0.43
CA ALA A 337 6.96 -33.85 0.26
C ALA A 337 5.46 -33.46 0.22
N SER A 338 4.53 -34.44 0.22
CA SER A 338 3.09 -34.22 0.38
C SER A 338 2.60 -34.23 1.85
N PHE A 339 3.42 -34.66 2.81
CA PHE A 339 3.03 -34.80 4.22
C PHE A 339 3.41 -33.55 5.02
N VAL A 340 2.43 -32.64 5.14
CA VAL A 340 2.64 -31.26 5.60
C VAL A 340 2.59 -31.08 7.12
N LEU A 341 1.85 -31.95 7.82
CA LEU A 341 1.58 -31.84 9.26
C LEU A 341 2.83 -31.75 10.15
N PRO A 342 3.96 -32.45 9.85
CA PRO A 342 5.19 -32.31 10.64
C PRO A 342 5.82 -30.92 10.55
N HIS A 343 5.75 -30.24 9.40
CA HIS A 343 6.25 -28.86 9.28
C HIS A 343 5.41 -27.88 10.09
N TYR A 344 4.09 -28.09 10.20
CA TYR A 344 3.23 -27.27 11.04
C TYR A 344 3.57 -27.43 12.53
N GLY A 345 3.70 -28.67 13.01
CA GLY A 345 4.11 -28.97 14.38
C GLY A 345 5.52 -28.47 14.71
N LEU A 346 6.50 -28.69 13.83
CA LEU A 346 7.86 -28.17 14.00
C LEU A 346 7.90 -26.64 14.04
N GLY A 347 7.07 -25.96 13.24
CA GLY A 347 6.90 -24.51 13.28
C GLY A 347 6.40 -24.02 14.64
N GLN A 348 5.47 -24.75 15.28
CA GLN A 348 5.00 -24.45 16.63
C GLN A 348 6.10 -24.65 17.69
N MET A 349 6.96 -25.67 17.54
CA MET A 349 8.11 -25.88 18.45
C MET A 349 9.17 -24.77 18.31
N TYR A 350 9.44 -24.30 17.09
CA TYR A 350 10.33 -23.15 16.89
C TYR A 350 9.74 -21.87 17.50
N ILE A 351 8.41 -21.65 17.47
CA ILE A 351 7.79 -20.54 18.21
C ILE A 351 8.04 -20.67 19.72
N TYR A 352 7.85 -21.86 20.29
CA TYR A 352 8.07 -22.09 21.73
C TYR A 352 9.52 -21.78 22.16
N ARG A 353 10.51 -22.06 21.29
CA ARG A 353 11.92 -21.74 21.52
C ARG A 353 12.34 -20.30 21.16
N GLY A 354 11.44 -19.49 20.59
CA GLY A 354 11.74 -18.12 20.13
C GLY A 354 12.37 -18.01 18.74
N ASP A 355 12.59 -19.13 18.05
CA ASP A 355 13.20 -19.24 16.71
C ASP A 355 12.24 -18.80 15.58
N THR A 356 11.80 -17.54 15.63
CA THR A 356 10.78 -16.98 14.71
C THR A 356 11.12 -17.14 13.22
N GLU A 357 12.40 -17.13 12.84
CA GLU A 357 12.83 -17.31 11.45
C GLU A 357 12.66 -18.76 10.96
N ASN A 358 13.05 -19.75 11.78
CA ASN A 358 12.88 -21.16 11.44
C ASN A 358 11.40 -21.58 11.49
N ALA A 359 10.63 -21.01 12.42
CA ALA A 359 9.18 -21.13 12.45
C ALA A 359 8.56 -20.65 11.13
N ALA A 360 8.89 -19.42 10.69
CA ALA A 360 8.35 -18.85 9.45
C ALA A 360 8.70 -19.71 8.22
N GLN A 361 9.94 -20.22 8.10
CA GLN A 361 10.33 -21.13 7.02
C GLN A 361 9.50 -22.43 7.00
N CYS A 362 9.14 -22.97 8.17
CA CYS A 362 8.29 -24.15 8.27
C CYS A 362 6.85 -23.84 7.82
N PHE A 363 6.26 -22.73 8.27
CA PHE A 363 4.92 -22.31 7.87
C PHE A 363 4.85 -21.89 6.39
N GLU A 364 5.92 -21.34 5.79
CA GLU A 364 6.02 -21.16 4.34
C GLU A 364 5.91 -22.48 3.57
N LYS A 365 6.56 -23.56 4.03
CA LYS A 365 6.44 -24.90 3.41
C LYS A 365 5.01 -25.41 3.48
N VAL A 366 4.31 -25.16 4.59
CA VAL A 366 2.88 -25.46 4.74
C VAL A 366 2.04 -24.69 3.71
N LEU A 367 2.21 -23.36 3.58
CA LEU A 367 1.44 -22.56 2.62
C LEU A 367 1.76 -22.85 1.14
N LYS A 368 2.96 -23.33 0.82
CA LYS A 368 3.32 -23.75 -0.55
C LYS A 368 2.51 -24.96 -1.03
N ILE A 369 2.03 -25.79 -0.10
CA ILE A 369 1.25 -27.01 -0.40
C ILE A 369 -0.24 -26.81 -0.05
N GLN A 370 -0.56 -26.01 0.96
CA GLN A 370 -1.92 -25.63 1.36
C GLN A 370 -2.09 -24.08 1.39
N PRO A 371 -2.21 -23.40 0.24
CA PRO A 371 -2.27 -21.93 0.18
C PRO A 371 -3.48 -21.28 0.86
N GLY A 372 -4.48 -22.07 1.26
CA GLY A 372 -5.69 -21.63 1.95
C GLY A 372 -5.74 -21.92 3.45
N ASN A 373 -4.66 -22.43 4.06
CA ASN A 373 -4.63 -22.79 5.48
C ASN A 373 -4.68 -21.53 6.37
N TYR A 374 -5.84 -21.27 6.97
CA TYR A 374 -6.15 -20.11 7.83
C TYR A 374 -5.18 -19.99 9.01
N GLU A 375 -5.01 -21.06 9.81
CA GLU A 375 -4.16 -21.03 11.01
C GLU A 375 -2.72 -20.67 10.66
N THR A 376 -2.20 -21.27 9.58
CA THR A 376 -0.86 -21.01 9.09
C THR A 376 -0.70 -19.58 8.57
N MET A 377 -1.69 -19.02 7.87
CA MET A 377 -1.65 -17.61 7.44
C MET A 377 -1.76 -16.63 8.60
N LYS A 378 -2.52 -16.95 9.66
CA LYS A 378 -2.58 -16.16 10.89
C LYS A 378 -1.25 -16.17 11.63
N ILE A 379 -0.68 -17.34 11.88
CA ILE A 379 0.61 -17.50 12.58
C ILE A 379 1.75 -16.82 11.79
N LEU A 380 1.83 -17.03 10.48
CA LEU A 380 2.85 -16.37 9.64
C LEU A 380 2.63 -14.85 9.57
N GLY A 381 1.38 -14.39 9.59
CA GLY A 381 1.02 -12.98 9.75
C GLY A 381 1.59 -12.38 11.03
N SER A 382 1.29 -12.99 12.18
CA SER A 382 1.79 -12.60 13.51
C SER A 382 3.33 -12.58 13.57
N LEU A 383 4.00 -13.62 13.07
CA LEU A 383 5.46 -13.71 13.02
C LEU A 383 6.11 -12.62 12.16
N TYR A 384 5.50 -12.28 11.02
CA TYR A 384 6.03 -11.23 10.14
C TYR A 384 5.63 -9.81 10.56
N ALA A 385 4.55 -9.64 11.34
CA ALA A 385 4.16 -8.36 11.93
C ALA A 385 5.29 -7.80 12.82
N ASN A 386 5.84 -8.66 13.67
CA ASN A 386 6.90 -8.33 14.63
C ASN A 386 8.31 -8.23 14.01
N SER A 387 8.43 -8.30 12.67
CA SER A 387 9.74 -8.34 12.01
C SER A 387 10.19 -6.97 11.48
N ASN A 388 11.46 -6.63 11.70
CA ASN A 388 12.02 -5.34 11.30
C ASN A 388 11.97 -5.10 9.78
N SER A 389 11.91 -6.15 8.95
CA SER A 389 11.82 -6.00 7.49
C SER A 389 10.45 -5.52 7.03
N GLN A 390 10.43 -4.41 6.29
CA GLN A 390 9.23 -3.90 5.64
C GLN A 390 8.61 -4.92 4.67
N THR A 391 9.41 -5.72 3.96
CA THR A 391 8.88 -6.71 3.00
C THR A 391 8.13 -7.83 3.68
N LYS A 392 8.62 -8.30 4.84
CA LYS A 392 7.91 -9.26 5.70
C LYS A 392 6.63 -8.63 6.26
N ARG A 393 6.66 -7.38 6.77
CA ARG A 393 5.46 -6.66 7.23
C ARG A 393 4.40 -6.45 6.13
N ASP A 394 4.79 -6.19 4.89
CA ASP A 394 3.86 -6.13 3.75
C ASP A 394 3.30 -7.52 3.37
N MET A 395 4.06 -8.61 3.54
CA MET A 395 3.52 -9.97 3.44
C MET A 395 2.54 -10.28 4.58
N ALA A 396 2.85 -9.93 5.82
CA ALA A 396 1.97 -10.09 6.99
C ALA A 396 0.60 -9.46 6.76
N LYS A 397 0.60 -8.20 6.31
CA LYS A 397 -0.59 -7.42 5.92
C LYS A 397 -1.43 -8.09 4.82
N ASN A 398 -0.80 -8.82 3.90
CA ASN A 398 -1.51 -9.57 2.85
C ASN A 398 -2.04 -10.93 3.34
N HIS A 399 -1.36 -11.60 4.27
CA HIS A 399 -1.87 -12.82 4.90
C HIS A 399 -3.02 -12.51 5.85
N LEU A 400 -2.87 -11.56 6.77
CA LEU A 400 -3.90 -11.18 7.74
C LEU A 400 -5.17 -10.64 7.06
N LYS A 401 -5.06 -9.96 5.92
CA LYS A 401 -6.24 -9.61 5.11
C LYS A 401 -7.02 -10.83 4.65
N LYS A 402 -6.35 -11.84 4.07
CA LYS A 402 -7.00 -13.10 3.67
C LYS A 402 -7.62 -13.83 4.86
N VAL A 403 -6.97 -13.80 6.02
CA VAL A 403 -7.48 -14.35 7.28
C VAL A 403 -8.79 -13.64 7.67
N THR A 404 -8.84 -12.30 7.65
CA THR A 404 -10.07 -11.53 7.91
C THR A 404 -11.15 -11.65 6.81
N GLU A 405 -10.77 -11.99 5.58
CA GLU A 405 -11.70 -12.28 4.48
C GLU A 405 -12.33 -13.68 4.59
N GLN A 406 -11.57 -14.66 5.10
CA GLN A 406 -12.04 -16.04 5.33
C GLN A 406 -12.86 -16.17 6.62
N PHE A 407 -12.40 -15.55 7.71
CA PHE A 407 -13.03 -15.59 9.03
C PHE A 407 -13.14 -14.16 9.60
N PRO A 408 -14.19 -13.40 9.22
CA PRO A 408 -14.40 -12.03 9.69
C PRO A 408 -14.57 -11.86 11.20
N ASP A 409 -14.77 -12.97 11.93
CA ASP A 409 -15.08 -13.01 13.36
C ASP A 409 -13.84 -13.11 14.26
N ASP A 410 -12.64 -13.35 13.69
CA ASP A 410 -11.41 -13.46 14.48
C ASP A 410 -10.90 -12.09 14.93
N VAL A 411 -11.23 -11.73 16.18
CA VAL A 411 -10.80 -10.50 16.85
C VAL A 411 -9.27 -10.34 16.85
N GLU A 412 -8.50 -11.42 17.00
CA GLU A 412 -7.04 -11.33 17.03
C GLU A 412 -6.47 -10.92 15.68
N ALA A 413 -6.95 -11.51 14.57
CA ALA A 413 -6.50 -11.15 13.23
C ALA A 413 -6.82 -9.69 12.89
N TRP A 414 -7.95 -9.14 13.35
CA TRP A 414 -8.24 -7.72 13.21
C TRP A 414 -7.29 -6.83 14.02
N ILE A 415 -6.89 -7.24 15.23
CA ILE A 415 -5.92 -6.49 16.06
C ILE A 415 -4.52 -6.53 15.46
N GLU A 416 -4.01 -7.71 15.09
CA GLU A 416 -2.69 -7.85 14.44
C GLU A 416 -2.64 -7.09 13.11
N LEU A 417 -3.73 -7.13 12.32
CA LEU A 417 -3.86 -6.32 11.10
C LEU A 417 -3.88 -4.81 11.42
N ALA A 418 -4.60 -4.39 12.46
CA ALA A 418 -4.64 -2.99 12.88
C ALA A 418 -3.26 -2.47 13.26
N GLN A 419 -2.50 -3.22 14.06
CA GLN A 419 -1.14 -2.89 14.50
C GLN A 419 -0.17 -2.66 13.33
N ILE A 420 -0.18 -3.53 12.31
CA ILE A 420 0.66 -3.37 11.09
C ILE A 420 0.24 -2.13 10.27
N LEU A 421 -1.05 -1.79 10.29
CA LEU A 421 -1.59 -0.65 9.57
C LEU A 421 -1.23 0.69 10.24
N GLU A 422 -0.96 0.75 11.55
CA GLU A 422 -0.70 2.00 12.30
C GLU A 422 0.44 2.87 11.71
N GLN A 423 1.44 2.25 11.07
CA GLN A 423 2.55 2.94 10.42
C GLN A 423 2.21 3.40 8.99
N ASN A 424 1.31 2.70 8.30
CA ASN A 424 1.12 2.84 6.84
C ASN A 424 -0.20 3.54 6.46
N ASP A 425 -1.24 3.40 7.28
CA ASP A 425 -2.60 3.84 7.00
C ASP A 425 -3.40 3.94 8.32
N LEU A 426 -3.33 5.12 8.96
CA LEU A 426 -4.01 5.44 10.22
C LEU A 426 -5.53 5.19 10.14
N HIS A 427 -6.15 5.41 8.97
CA HIS A 427 -7.59 5.21 8.78
C HIS A 427 -7.95 3.73 8.66
N ALA A 428 -7.19 2.94 7.91
CA ALA A 428 -7.42 1.50 7.83
C ALA A 428 -7.14 0.80 9.16
N SER A 429 -6.12 1.23 9.90
CA SER A 429 -5.84 0.76 11.26
C SER A 429 -7.01 1.05 12.21
N LEU A 430 -7.52 2.29 12.21
CA LEU A 430 -8.66 2.68 13.03
C LEU A 430 -9.95 1.93 12.68
N ASN A 431 -10.18 1.65 11.39
CA ASN A 431 -11.29 0.82 10.94
C ASN A 431 -11.17 -0.64 11.45
N ALA A 432 -9.96 -1.20 11.47
CA ALA A 432 -9.70 -2.56 11.95
C ALA A 432 -9.83 -2.70 13.48
N TYR A 433 -9.36 -1.71 14.25
CA TYR A 433 -9.70 -1.64 15.69
C TYR A 433 -11.20 -1.40 15.91
N GLY A 434 -11.88 -0.69 15.00
CA GLY A 434 -13.33 -0.51 15.01
C GLY A 434 -14.10 -1.82 14.81
N THR A 435 -13.73 -2.65 13.82
CA THR A 435 -14.35 -3.97 13.62
C THR A 435 -14.07 -4.91 14.80
N ALA A 436 -12.84 -4.94 15.32
CA ALA A 436 -12.52 -5.70 16.53
C ALA A 436 -13.38 -5.28 17.74
N SER A 437 -13.55 -3.97 17.95
CA SER A 437 -14.40 -3.42 19.02
C SER A 437 -15.88 -3.79 18.85
N ASN A 438 -16.39 -3.79 17.62
CA ASN A 438 -17.76 -4.19 17.33
C ASN A 438 -17.97 -5.69 17.55
N ILE A 439 -17.03 -6.56 17.14
CA ILE A 439 -17.12 -8.01 17.37
C ILE A 439 -17.12 -8.33 18.87
N LEU A 440 -16.24 -7.70 19.66
CA LEU A 440 -16.19 -7.85 21.12
C LEU A 440 -17.52 -7.45 21.79
N THR A 441 -18.15 -6.36 21.35
CA THR A 441 -19.37 -5.84 21.97
C THR A 441 -20.67 -6.48 21.47
N GLU A 442 -20.77 -6.83 20.18
CA GLU A 442 -21.97 -7.44 19.60
C GLU A 442 -22.02 -8.96 19.80
N LYS A 443 -20.90 -9.66 19.56
CA LYS A 443 -20.86 -11.14 19.58
C LYS A 443 -20.48 -11.67 20.96
N VAL A 444 -19.32 -11.25 21.48
CA VAL A 444 -18.79 -11.73 22.77
C VAL A 444 -19.47 -11.03 23.97
N LYS A 445 -20.02 -9.82 23.75
CA LYS A 445 -20.65 -8.96 24.78
C LYS A 445 -19.70 -8.62 25.94
N VAL A 446 -18.41 -8.53 25.63
CA VAL A 446 -17.34 -8.15 26.56
C VAL A 446 -17.00 -6.67 26.37
N GLU A 447 -16.75 -5.99 27.49
CA GLU A 447 -16.30 -4.60 27.49
C GLU A 447 -14.94 -4.47 26.80
N ILE A 448 -14.76 -3.40 26.03
CA ILE A 448 -13.56 -3.23 25.19
C ILE A 448 -12.32 -3.12 26.11
N PRO A 449 -11.28 -3.96 25.91
CA PRO A 449 -10.04 -3.89 26.67
C PRO A 449 -9.38 -2.51 26.59
N ALA A 450 -8.80 -2.06 27.71
CA ALA A 450 -8.28 -0.71 27.86
C ALA A 450 -7.12 -0.41 26.89
N GLU A 451 -6.34 -1.41 26.53
CA GLU A 451 -5.20 -1.33 25.60
C GLU A 451 -5.69 -0.98 24.18
N ILE A 452 -6.82 -1.55 23.76
CA ILE A 452 -7.48 -1.21 22.48
C ILE A 452 -8.00 0.22 22.51
N LEU A 453 -8.67 0.64 23.60
CA LEU A 453 -9.18 2.01 23.74
C LEU A 453 -8.05 3.04 23.70
N ASN A 454 -6.92 2.77 24.38
CA ASN A 454 -5.71 3.60 24.31
C ASN A 454 -5.15 3.69 22.88
N ASN A 455 -5.02 2.56 22.16
CA ASN A 455 -4.46 2.56 20.81
C ASN A 455 -5.39 3.28 19.81
N VAL A 456 -6.72 3.13 19.96
CA VAL A 456 -7.71 3.92 19.21
C VAL A 456 -7.63 5.41 19.54
N ALA A 457 -7.45 5.78 20.82
CA ALA A 457 -7.23 7.18 21.21
C ALA A 457 -5.95 7.75 20.59
N ALA A 458 -4.85 6.99 20.58
CA ALA A 458 -3.59 7.39 19.98
C ALA A 458 -3.70 7.61 18.45
N LEU A 459 -4.47 6.76 17.75
CA LEU A 459 -4.78 6.96 16.34
C LEU A 459 -5.67 8.21 16.10
N GLN A 460 -6.71 8.41 16.92
CA GLN A 460 -7.55 9.61 16.83
C GLN A 460 -6.77 10.90 17.11
N TYR A 461 -5.81 10.87 18.03
CA TYR A 461 -4.88 11.96 18.30
C TYR A 461 -4.03 12.28 17.06
N ARG A 462 -3.40 11.27 16.43
CA ARG A 462 -2.62 11.44 15.19
C ARG A 462 -3.46 11.95 14.01
N LEU A 463 -4.75 11.62 13.97
CA LEU A 463 -5.72 12.14 12.99
C LEU A 463 -6.26 13.55 13.32
N GLY A 464 -5.80 14.18 14.42
CA GLY A 464 -6.24 15.51 14.85
C GLY A 464 -7.63 15.56 15.50
N ASN A 465 -8.27 14.40 15.74
CA ASN A 465 -9.60 14.28 16.34
C ASN A 465 -9.54 14.35 17.88
N LEU A 466 -8.87 15.37 18.42
CA LEU A 466 -8.46 15.46 19.83
C LEU A 466 -9.61 15.18 20.82
N LYS A 467 -10.82 15.70 20.59
CA LYS A 467 -11.98 15.46 21.47
C LYS A 467 -12.48 14.01 21.50
N ILE A 468 -12.29 13.27 20.41
CA ILE A 468 -12.64 11.84 20.34
C ILE A 468 -11.55 11.03 21.03
N ALA A 469 -10.28 11.40 20.84
CA ALA A 469 -9.16 10.81 21.56
C ALA A 469 -9.28 11.04 23.09
N GLU A 470 -9.65 12.24 23.54
CA GLU A 470 -9.84 12.59 24.96
C GLU A 470 -10.85 11.65 25.60
N LYS A 471 -12.05 11.52 24.98
CA LYS A 471 -13.10 10.62 25.45
C LYS A 471 -12.67 9.14 25.45
N ARG A 472 -12.01 8.66 24.38
CA ARG A 472 -11.57 7.25 24.33
C ARG A 472 -10.46 6.93 25.32
N LEU A 473 -9.63 7.92 25.68
CA LEU A 473 -8.55 7.76 26.65
C LEU A 473 -9.04 7.87 28.10
N SER A 474 -10.05 8.70 28.38
CA SER A 474 -10.72 8.68 29.69
C SER A 474 -11.50 7.37 29.91
N GLU A 475 -12.19 6.87 28.87
CA GLU A 475 -12.80 5.52 28.90
C GLU A 475 -11.75 4.42 29.14
N ALA A 476 -10.53 4.57 28.60
CA ALA A 476 -9.44 3.62 28.80
C ALA A 476 -8.87 3.64 30.23
N LEU A 477 -8.69 4.84 30.81
CA LEU A 477 -8.19 5.02 32.19
C LEU A 477 -9.20 4.48 33.21
N GLU A 478 -10.47 4.87 33.10
CA GLU A 478 -11.55 4.34 33.94
C GLU A 478 -11.63 2.80 33.85
N ARG A 479 -11.43 2.24 32.65
CA ARG A 479 -11.37 0.79 32.46
C ARG A 479 -10.15 0.15 33.14
N ALA A 480 -8.97 0.75 33.03
CA ALA A 480 -7.74 0.25 33.66
C ALA A 480 -7.81 0.31 35.19
N GLU A 481 -8.35 1.37 35.77
CA GLU A 481 -8.59 1.51 37.21
C GLU A 481 -9.56 0.42 37.71
N ASN A 482 -10.65 0.16 36.99
CA ASN A 482 -11.60 -0.91 37.30
C ASN A 482 -11.01 -2.34 37.12
N GLU A 483 -10.00 -2.54 36.27
CA GLU A 483 -9.32 -3.84 36.14
C GLU A 483 -8.11 -4.01 37.07
N ALA A 484 -7.57 -2.94 37.67
CA ALA A 484 -6.39 -2.96 38.54
C ALA A 484 -6.53 -3.85 39.78
N HIS A 485 -7.75 -4.13 40.24
CA HIS A 485 -8.02 -5.11 41.30
C HIS A 485 -7.70 -6.57 40.92
N ASN A 486 -7.53 -6.89 39.62
CA ASN A 486 -7.19 -8.24 39.15
C ASN A 486 -5.67 -8.42 38.99
N ASP A 487 -4.96 -7.39 38.51
CA ASP A 487 -3.51 -7.39 38.29
C ASP A 487 -2.99 -5.94 38.39
N ALA A 488 -2.64 -5.53 39.61
CA ALA A 488 -2.24 -4.16 39.89
C ALA A 488 -0.95 -3.77 39.14
N GLN A 489 0.01 -4.70 39.00
CA GLN A 489 1.30 -4.43 38.37
C GLN A 489 1.18 -4.24 36.85
N TYR A 490 0.35 -5.05 36.19
CA TYR A 490 0.05 -4.91 34.77
C TYR A 490 -0.70 -3.59 34.47
N TYR A 491 -1.74 -3.28 35.25
CA TYR A 491 -2.54 -2.08 35.03
C TYR A 491 -1.83 -0.77 35.44
N GLU A 492 -0.90 -0.78 36.40
CA GLU A 492 -0.06 0.39 36.68
C GLU A 492 0.85 0.72 35.48
N ALA A 493 1.54 -0.26 34.90
CA ALA A 493 2.40 -0.04 33.72
C ALA A 493 1.63 0.49 32.49
N ILE A 494 0.41 0.00 32.30
CA ILE A 494 -0.51 0.48 31.25
C ILE A 494 -1.01 1.90 31.55
N SER A 495 -1.35 2.18 32.81
CA SER A 495 -1.81 3.50 33.27
C SER A 495 -0.76 4.61 33.07
N VAL A 496 0.53 4.30 33.25
CA VAL A 496 1.63 5.23 32.90
C VAL A 496 1.60 5.60 31.40
N THR A 497 1.37 4.62 30.53
CA THR A 497 1.27 4.86 29.07
C THR A 497 0.03 5.71 28.73
N MET A 498 -1.11 5.44 29.38
CA MET A 498 -2.35 6.18 29.17
C MET A 498 -2.29 7.62 29.71
N THR A 499 -1.69 7.83 30.88
CA THR A 499 -1.50 9.17 31.46
C THR A 499 -0.50 10.00 30.68
N TYR A 500 0.58 9.40 30.15
CA TYR A 500 1.50 10.07 29.20
C TYR A 500 0.76 10.51 27.92
N ASN A 501 -0.09 9.63 27.37
CA ASN A 501 -0.94 9.94 26.23
C ASN A 501 -1.94 11.06 26.53
N LEU A 502 -2.47 11.13 27.76
CA LEU A 502 -3.39 12.17 28.18
C LEU A 502 -2.66 13.51 28.30
N ALA A 503 -1.48 13.54 28.92
CA ALA A 503 -0.64 14.73 28.99
C ALA A 503 -0.31 15.27 27.59
N ARG A 504 0.07 14.39 26.65
CA ARG A 504 0.36 14.74 25.24
C ARG A 504 -0.87 15.28 24.51
N LEU A 505 -2.06 14.74 24.81
CA LEU A 505 -3.32 15.22 24.28
C LEU A 505 -3.71 16.60 24.85
N LYS A 506 -3.54 16.82 26.15
CA LYS A 506 -3.77 18.13 26.80
C LYS A 506 -2.81 19.19 26.27
N GLU A 507 -1.54 18.84 26.03
CA GLU A 507 -0.55 19.69 25.36
C GLU A 507 -1.04 20.12 23.96
N ALA A 508 -1.52 19.18 23.14
CA ALA A 508 -2.08 19.47 21.81
C ALA A 508 -3.42 20.24 21.84
N MET A 509 -4.16 20.19 22.94
CA MET A 509 -5.35 21.01 23.19
C MET A 509 -5.03 22.42 23.75
N CYS A 510 -3.74 22.77 23.88
CA CYS A 510 -3.24 23.99 24.51
C CYS A 510 -3.52 24.10 26.03
N SER A 511 -3.93 23.01 26.70
CA SER A 511 -4.10 22.94 28.16
C SER A 511 -2.76 22.66 28.85
N PHE A 512 -1.79 23.54 28.65
CA PHE A 512 -0.39 23.31 29.04
C PHE A 512 -0.19 23.08 30.54
N ASP A 513 -1.04 23.64 31.40
CA ASP A 513 -0.91 23.51 32.85
C ASP A 513 -1.54 22.21 33.39
N GLU A 514 -2.45 21.58 32.63
CA GLU A 514 -2.88 20.20 32.87
C GLU A 514 -1.79 19.21 32.41
N ALA A 515 -1.18 19.46 31.25
CA ALA A 515 -0.10 18.63 30.72
C ALA A 515 1.16 18.66 31.61
N ASP A 516 1.57 19.85 32.07
CA ASP A 516 2.72 20.03 32.97
C ASP A 516 2.56 19.27 34.29
N LYS A 517 1.35 19.27 34.88
CA LYS A 517 1.00 18.46 36.06
C LYS A 517 1.11 16.98 35.76
N LEU A 518 0.43 16.49 34.73
CA LEU A 518 0.41 15.06 34.39
C LEU A 518 1.82 14.51 34.10
N TYR A 519 2.66 15.24 33.36
CA TYR A 519 4.06 14.85 33.15
C TYR A 519 4.87 14.80 34.46
N LYS A 520 4.68 15.76 35.37
CA LYS A 520 5.34 15.76 36.68
C LYS A 520 4.82 14.67 37.61
N ASP A 521 3.54 14.34 37.54
CA ASP A 521 2.92 13.27 38.34
C ASP A 521 3.39 11.88 37.89
N ILE A 522 3.64 11.69 36.59
CA ILE A 522 4.36 10.50 36.08
C ILE A 522 5.79 10.47 36.63
N LEU A 523 6.54 11.58 36.56
CA LEU A 523 7.94 11.63 37.03
C LEU A 523 8.09 11.43 38.55
N LYS A 524 7.10 11.82 39.37
CA LYS A 524 7.07 11.49 40.81
C LYS A 524 7.05 9.99 41.08
N LYS A 525 6.36 9.21 40.25
CA LYS A 525 6.29 7.75 40.35
C LYS A 525 7.45 7.04 39.63
N HIS A 526 7.84 7.56 38.47
CA HIS A 526 8.83 6.95 37.59
C HIS A 526 9.88 7.98 37.13
N PRO A 527 10.85 8.35 37.98
CA PRO A 527 11.90 9.32 37.65
C PRO A 527 12.74 8.98 36.42
N ASN A 528 12.74 7.70 36.00
CA ASN A 528 13.51 7.24 34.84
C ASN A 528 12.76 7.40 33.50
N TYR A 529 11.54 7.96 33.48
CA TYR A 529 10.72 8.05 32.27
C TYR A 529 11.12 9.25 31.39
N ILE A 530 12.13 9.04 30.53
CA ILE A 530 12.84 10.10 29.79
C ILE A 530 11.91 10.99 28.94
N ASP A 531 10.91 10.40 28.26
CA ASP A 531 10.00 11.14 27.38
C ASP A 531 9.25 12.28 28.09
N CYS A 532 8.98 12.16 29.39
CA CYS A 532 8.34 13.23 30.17
C CYS A 532 9.27 14.45 30.31
N TYR A 533 10.58 14.26 30.55
CA TYR A 533 11.55 15.35 30.54
C TYR A 533 11.65 15.99 29.16
N LEU A 534 11.62 15.20 28.09
CA LEU A 534 11.70 15.71 26.72
C LEU A 534 10.46 16.54 26.34
N ARG A 535 9.24 16.11 26.73
CA ARG A 535 8.02 16.92 26.52
C ARG A 535 8.01 18.19 27.37
N LEU A 536 8.41 18.13 28.65
CA LEU A 536 8.55 19.31 29.51
C LEU A 536 9.60 20.29 28.96
N GLY A 537 10.72 19.80 28.45
CA GLY A 537 11.76 20.58 27.76
C GLY A 537 11.25 21.27 26.50
N CYS A 538 10.48 20.56 25.65
CA CYS A 538 9.84 21.17 24.48
C CYS A 538 8.77 22.21 24.88
N MET A 539 7.94 21.94 25.89
CA MET A 539 6.98 22.92 26.41
C MET A 539 7.67 24.18 26.98
N ALA A 540 8.83 24.04 27.63
CA ALA A 540 9.64 25.17 28.10
C ALA A 540 10.27 25.94 26.93
N ARG A 541 10.81 25.23 25.92
CA ARG A 541 11.36 25.80 24.68
C ARG A 541 10.32 26.66 23.95
N ASP A 542 9.12 26.12 23.80
CA ASP A 542 8.03 26.75 23.04
C ASP A 542 7.38 27.92 23.82
N LYS A 543 7.50 27.93 25.16
CA LYS A 543 7.24 29.11 26.02
C LYS A 543 8.36 30.16 25.98
N GLY A 544 9.47 29.92 25.26
CA GLY A 544 10.64 30.80 25.20
C GLY A 544 11.63 30.68 26.36
N LEU A 545 11.44 29.72 27.27
CA LEU A 545 12.27 29.49 28.47
C LEU A 545 13.49 28.64 28.14
N ILE A 546 14.37 29.16 27.26
CA ILE A 546 15.50 28.43 26.65
C ILE A 546 16.61 27.98 27.63
N PHE A 547 16.54 28.38 28.90
CA PHE A 547 17.40 27.85 29.97
C PHE A 547 16.77 26.60 30.59
N VAL A 548 15.56 26.72 31.16
CA VAL A 548 14.76 25.61 31.70
C VAL A 548 14.63 24.44 30.70
N ALA A 549 14.41 24.74 29.41
CA ALA A 549 14.39 23.74 28.35
C ALA A 549 15.73 22.99 28.20
N SER A 550 16.85 23.70 28.34
CA SER A 550 18.20 23.11 28.28
C SER A 550 18.50 22.23 29.48
N ASP A 551 17.88 22.50 30.63
CA ASP A 551 18.13 21.77 31.86
C ASP A 551 17.33 20.45 31.87
N PHE A 552 16.04 20.47 31.51
CA PHE A 552 15.28 19.24 31.27
C PHE A 552 15.91 18.31 30.21
N PHE A 553 16.53 18.86 29.16
CA PHE A 553 17.27 18.05 28.18
C PHE A 553 18.60 17.49 28.73
N LYS A 554 19.23 18.13 29.73
CA LYS A 554 20.37 17.55 30.46
C LYS A 554 19.90 16.45 31.42
N ASP A 555 18.79 16.64 32.11
CA ASP A 555 18.25 15.63 33.04
C ASP A 555 17.93 14.31 32.31
N ALA A 556 17.34 14.41 31.12
CA ALA A 556 17.17 13.27 30.21
C ALA A 556 18.50 12.55 29.87
N LEU A 557 19.59 13.29 29.70
CA LEU A 557 20.93 12.77 29.41
C LEU A 557 21.68 12.29 30.67
N ASN A 558 21.31 12.78 31.86
CA ASN A 558 21.81 12.27 33.13
C ASN A 558 21.24 10.87 33.42
N ILE A 559 19.99 10.60 33.00
CA ILE A 559 19.34 9.28 33.07
C ILE A 559 19.88 8.34 31.97
N ASN A 560 19.90 8.79 30.72
CA ASN A 560 20.48 8.04 29.60
C ASN A 560 21.26 8.96 28.66
N ASN A 561 22.57 9.02 28.89
CA ASN A 561 23.50 9.84 28.12
C ASN A 561 23.41 9.57 26.61
N ASP A 562 23.20 8.31 26.19
CA ASP A 562 23.20 7.91 24.77
C ASP A 562 21.82 7.96 24.09
N ASN A 563 20.81 8.59 24.71
CA ASN A 563 19.53 8.86 24.04
C ASN A 563 19.72 9.86 22.85
N PRO A 564 19.46 9.45 21.59
CA PRO A 564 19.63 10.31 20.43
C PRO A 564 18.60 11.45 20.35
N ASP A 565 17.37 11.25 20.83
CA ASP A 565 16.32 12.28 20.81
C ASP A 565 16.68 13.42 21.77
N ALA A 566 17.14 13.08 22.97
CA ALA A 566 17.61 14.05 23.97
C ALA A 566 18.80 14.88 23.46
N ARG A 567 19.81 14.22 22.86
CA ARG A 567 20.96 14.91 22.23
C ARG A 567 20.54 15.77 21.04
N SER A 568 19.59 15.32 20.23
CA SER A 568 19.07 16.06 19.06
C SER A 568 18.30 17.32 19.47
N LEU A 569 17.40 17.20 20.46
CA LEU A 569 16.65 18.33 20.99
C LEU A 569 17.57 19.38 21.63
N LEU A 570 18.60 18.95 22.37
CA LEU A 570 19.63 19.86 22.90
C LEU A 570 20.50 20.47 21.77
N GLY A 571 20.81 19.72 20.72
CA GLY A 571 21.50 20.20 19.52
C GLY A 571 20.71 21.32 18.81
N ASN A 572 19.41 21.11 18.61
CA ASN A 572 18.49 22.11 18.06
C ASN A 572 18.41 23.36 18.96
N LEU A 573 18.42 23.18 20.28
CA LEU A 573 18.41 24.28 21.25
C LEU A 573 19.68 25.14 21.16
N HIS A 574 20.84 24.51 20.96
CA HIS A 574 22.10 25.23 20.71
C HIS A 574 22.09 25.96 19.35
N LEU A 575 21.55 25.36 18.29
CA LEU A 575 21.38 26.03 16.99
C LEU A 575 20.46 27.26 17.10
N ALA A 576 19.36 27.17 17.85
CA ALA A 576 18.48 28.31 18.11
C ALA A 576 19.16 29.45 18.90
N LYS A 577 20.15 29.13 19.75
CA LYS A 577 21.01 30.11 20.45
C LYS A 577 22.19 30.63 19.60
N MET A 578 22.29 30.26 18.32
CA MET A 578 23.45 30.51 17.45
C MET A 578 24.77 29.88 17.97
N GLN A 579 24.69 28.92 18.89
CA GLN A 579 25.83 28.22 19.51
C GLN A 579 26.28 27.03 18.64
N PHE A 580 26.58 27.30 17.37
CA PHE A 580 26.76 26.30 16.32
C PHE A 580 27.72 25.16 16.66
N ALA A 581 28.86 25.44 17.29
CA ALA A 581 29.86 24.42 17.64
C ALA A 581 29.34 23.40 18.67
N LEU A 582 28.51 23.84 19.63
CA LEU A 582 27.86 22.96 20.61
C LEU A 582 26.72 22.15 19.98
N GLY A 583 25.98 22.75 19.03
CA GLY A 583 25.00 22.04 18.22
C GLY A 583 25.63 20.93 17.38
N GLN A 584 26.67 21.25 16.60
CA GLN A 584 27.43 20.30 15.79
C GLN A 584 27.97 19.13 16.62
N LYS A 585 28.59 19.42 17.78
CA LYS A 585 29.14 18.39 18.69
C LYS A 585 28.10 17.36 19.13
N ASN A 586 26.85 17.78 19.40
CA ASN A 586 25.78 16.87 19.81
C ASN A 586 25.36 15.91 18.70
N PHE A 587 25.23 16.37 17.46
CA PHE A 587 24.91 15.49 16.33
C PHE A 587 26.09 14.57 15.97
N GLU A 588 27.33 15.06 16.12
CA GLU A 588 28.53 14.22 15.94
C GLU A 588 28.72 13.16 17.03
N THR A 589 28.21 13.34 18.26
CA THR A 589 28.24 12.26 19.27
C THR A 589 27.19 11.18 19.01
N ILE A 590 26.01 11.52 18.47
CA ILE A 590 25.02 10.52 18.02
C ILE A 590 25.60 9.62 16.92
N LEU A 591 26.27 10.21 15.92
CA LEU A 591 26.81 9.46 14.78
C LEU A 591 28.09 8.66 15.09
N LYS A 592 28.70 8.83 16.28
CA LYS A 592 29.86 8.02 16.72
C LYS A 592 29.46 6.64 17.24
N ASN A 593 28.23 6.47 17.72
CA ASN A 593 27.73 5.16 18.14
C ASN A 593 27.37 4.34 16.89
N PRO A 594 27.91 3.11 16.70
CA PRO A 594 27.67 2.31 15.50
C PRO A 594 26.20 1.94 15.27
N ALA A 595 25.37 1.90 16.33
CA ALA A 595 23.93 1.66 16.19
C ALA A 595 23.19 2.84 15.54
N THR A 596 23.66 4.07 15.74
CA THR A 596 23.05 5.32 15.27
C THR A 596 23.85 6.04 14.18
N ALA A 597 24.98 5.48 13.73
CA ALA A 597 25.86 6.03 12.69
C ALA A 597 25.18 6.30 11.32
N ASN A 598 24.00 5.75 11.07
CA ASN A 598 23.18 5.99 9.88
C ASN A 598 21.89 6.79 10.16
N ASP A 599 21.76 7.42 11.34
CA ASP A 599 20.61 8.27 11.67
C ASP A 599 20.44 9.41 10.65
N ALA A 600 19.30 9.39 9.96
CA ALA A 600 18.95 10.38 8.97
C ALA A 600 18.80 11.78 9.60
N TYR A 601 18.30 11.90 10.83
CA TYR A 601 18.05 13.19 11.46
C TYR A 601 19.37 13.93 11.75
N SER A 602 20.30 13.29 12.45
CA SER A 602 21.62 13.85 12.78
C SER A 602 22.45 14.13 11.53
N LEU A 603 22.39 13.26 10.50
CA LEU A 603 23.03 13.54 9.21
C LEU A 603 22.42 14.78 8.54
N ILE A 604 21.09 14.89 8.47
CA ILE A 604 20.42 16.08 7.90
C ILE A 604 20.75 17.34 8.70
N ALA A 605 20.81 17.28 10.03
CA ALA A 605 21.20 18.40 10.89
C ALA A 605 22.64 18.88 10.59
N LEU A 606 23.61 17.99 10.41
CA LEU A 606 24.99 18.34 10.02
C LEU A 606 25.09 18.86 8.57
N GLY A 607 24.24 18.36 7.66
CA GLY A 607 24.06 18.92 6.33
C GLY A 607 23.52 20.35 6.37
N ASN A 608 22.47 20.58 7.16
CA ASN A 608 21.83 21.88 7.36
C ASN A 608 22.76 22.89 8.04
N PHE A 609 23.57 22.46 9.02
CA PHE A 609 24.63 23.30 9.58
C PHE A 609 25.65 23.69 8.51
N SER A 610 26.12 22.73 7.70
CA SER A 610 27.04 23.00 6.59
C SER A 610 26.43 23.98 5.57
N LEU A 611 25.11 23.90 5.34
CA LEU A 611 24.37 24.84 4.50
C LEU A 611 24.24 26.24 5.13
N GLN A 612 23.97 26.33 6.43
CA GLN A 612 23.91 27.61 7.16
C GLN A 612 25.23 28.37 7.08
N THR A 613 26.38 27.68 7.10
CA THR A 613 27.69 28.33 6.91
C THR A 613 27.89 28.95 5.52
N LEU A 614 27.10 28.58 4.50
CA LEU A 614 27.12 29.21 3.18
C LEU A 614 26.42 30.58 3.14
N HIS A 615 25.50 30.84 4.09
CA HIS A 615 24.79 32.12 4.15
C HIS A 615 25.60 33.24 4.81
N GLN A 616 26.75 32.93 5.41
CA GLN A 616 27.69 33.94 5.90
C GLN A 616 28.59 34.41 4.75
N PRO A 617 28.80 35.73 4.54
CA PRO A 617 29.55 36.26 3.40
C PRO A 617 31.06 36.05 3.56
N MET A 618 31.52 34.83 3.26
CA MET A 618 32.95 34.50 3.27
C MET A 618 33.65 35.09 2.04
N ARG A 619 34.78 35.77 2.26
CA ARG A 619 35.70 36.23 1.18
C ARG A 619 36.34 35.08 0.39
N ASP A 620 36.27 33.85 0.90
CA ASP A 620 36.97 32.67 0.40
C ASP A 620 36.00 31.68 -0.26
N LYS A 621 35.98 31.70 -1.59
CA LYS A 621 35.13 30.82 -2.43
C LYS A 621 35.53 29.35 -2.36
N ASP A 622 36.76 29.03 -1.98
CA ASP A 622 37.20 27.64 -1.87
C ASP A 622 36.74 27.00 -0.56
N LYS A 623 36.62 27.78 0.52
CA LYS A 623 35.89 27.34 1.71
C LYS A 623 34.41 27.12 1.37
N GLU A 624 33.76 28.09 0.73
CA GLU A 624 32.35 27.96 0.31
C GLU A 624 32.11 26.67 -0.50
N ARG A 625 32.92 26.43 -1.54
CA ARG A 625 32.89 25.19 -2.34
C ARG A 625 33.03 23.92 -1.50
N LYS A 626 33.97 23.88 -0.55
CA LYS A 626 34.16 22.74 0.37
C LYS A 626 32.94 22.51 1.27
N HIS A 627 32.29 23.56 1.76
CA HIS A 627 31.07 23.45 2.56
C HIS A 627 29.87 22.96 1.71
N GLN A 628 29.72 23.44 0.48
CA GLN A 628 28.73 22.94 -0.48
C GLN A 628 28.94 21.45 -0.79
N GLU A 629 30.19 21.02 -1.01
CA GLU A 629 30.55 19.62 -1.29
C GLU A 629 30.34 18.71 -0.06
N LYS A 630 30.69 19.17 1.15
CA LYS A 630 30.40 18.46 2.41
C LYS A 630 28.89 18.25 2.60
N ALA A 631 28.09 19.31 2.42
CA ALA A 631 26.62 19.22 2.52
C ALA A 631 26.03 18.23 1.50
N LEU A 632 26.44 18.32 0.23
CA LEU A 632 26.00 17.41 -0.82
C LEU A 632 26.42 15.95 -0.57
N ALA A 633 27.60 15.71 0.01
CA ALA A 633 28.03 14.36 0.37
C ALA A 633 27.12 13.76 1.46
N ILE A 634 26.82 14.53 2.51
CA ILE A 634 25.96 14.10 3.62
C ILE A 634 24.52 13.82 3.14
N TYR A 635 23.89 14.74 2.40
CA TYR A 635 22.55 14.49 1.88
C TYR A 635 22.48 13.32 0.89
N LYS A 636 23.54 13.09 0.09
CA LYS A 636 23.64 11.91 -0.79
C LYS A 636 23.88 10.60 -0.02
N GLN A 637 24.49 10.63 1.16
CA GLN A 637 24.55 9.48 2.06
C GLN A 637 23.15 9.14 2.59
N VAL A 638 22.40 10.14 3.07
CA VAL A 638 21.02 9.94 3.54
C VAL A 638 20.14 9.35 2.44
N LEU A 639 20.19 9.87 1.21
CA LEU A 639 19.39 9.34 0.08
C LEU A 639 19.83 7.97 -0.45
N ARG A 640 21.02 7.47 -0.07
CA ARG A 640 21.41 6.07 -0.32
C ARG A 640 20.79 5.13 0.71
N ASN A 641 20.62 5.59 1.94
CA ASN A 641 20.01 4.83 3.03
C ASN A 641 18.47 4.84 2.92
N ASP A 642 17.87 6.01 2.71
CA ASP A 642 16.44 6.22 2.46
C ASP A 642 16.21 7.08 1.20
N PRO A 643 15.90 6.45 0.04
CA PRO A 643 15.56 7.15 -1.19
C PRO A 643 14.25 7.97 -1.16
N ARG A 644 13.45 7.89 -0.09
CA ARG A 644 12.20 8.66 0.06
C ARG A 644 12.38 9.96 0.86
N ASN A 645 13.58 10.22 1.39
CA ASN A 645 13.78 11.29 2.34
C ASN A 645 13.57 12.70 1.74
N ILE A 646 12.45 13.33 2.08
CA ILE A 646 12.08 14.68 1.61
C ILE A 646 13.05 15.76 2.11
N TRP A 647 13.60 15.62 3.31
CA TRP A 647 14.44 16.63 3.96
C TRP A 647 15.84 16.69 3.34
N ALA A 648 16.49 15.54 3.13
CA ALA A 648 17.75 15.46 2.39
C ALA A 648 17.59 15.96 0.94
N THR A 649 16.46 15.66 0.30
CA THR A 649 16.13 16.14 -1.05
C THR A 649 15.98 17.67 -1.09
N ASN A 650 15.27 18.27 -0.12
CA ASN A 650 15.16 19.73 0.04
C ASN A 650 16.54 20.39 0.27
N GLY A 651 17.40 19.76 1.09
CA GLY A 651 18.78 20.20 1.31
C GLY A 651 19.62 20.22 0.03
N ILE A 652 19.54 19.19 -0.81
CA ILE A 652 20.21 19.16 -2.12
C ILE A 652 19.69 20.28 -3.03
N GLY A 653 18.38 20.48 -3.10
CA GLY A 653 17.78 21.57 -3.88
C GLY A 653 18.32 22.94 -3.47
N ALA A 654 18.53 23.17 -2.17
CA ALA A 654 19.07 24.42 -1.65
C ALA A 654 20.58 24.59 -1.93
N VAL A 655 21.41 23.52 -1.89
CA VAL A 655 22.81 23.63 -2.32
C VAL A 655 22.92 23.82 -3.85
N LEU A 656 22.04 23.21 -4.64
CA LEU A 656 21.98 23.48 -6.10
C LEU A 656 21.55 24.93 -6.40
N ALA A 657 20.66 25.51 -5.60
CA ALA A 657 20.32 26.93 -5.71
C ALA A 657 21.54 27.83 -5.45
N HIS A 658 22.31 27.57 -4.39
CA HIS A 658 23.59 28.26 -4.11
C HIS A 658 24.62 28.09 -5.24
N LYS A 659 24.67 26.93 -5.90
CA LYS A 659 25.51 26.69 -7.09
C LYS A 659 25.03 27.39 -8.36
N GLY A 660 23.89 28.08 -8.35
CA GLY A 660 23.29 28.69 -9.54
C GLY A 660 22.57 27.71 -10.48
N CYS A 661 22.38 26.45 -10.07
CA CYS A 661 21.64 25.43 -10.82
C CYS A 661 20.11 25.60 -10.67
N VAL A 662 19.61 26.82 -10.95
CA VAL A 662 18.26 27.30 -10.61
C VAL A 662 17.14 26.46 -11.26
N ILE A 663 17.39 25.81 -12.40
CA ILE A 663 16.41 24.94 -13.07
C ILE A 663 16.31 23.58 -12.37
N GLU A 664 17.45 22.94 -12.08
CA GLU A 664 17.51 21.66 -11.36
C GLU A 664 16.95 21.81 -9.94
N ALA A 665 17.31 22.89 -9.24
CA ALA A 665 16.77 23.22 -7.93
C ALA A 665 15.23 23.38 -7.95
N ARG A 666 14.67 24.05 -8.97
CA ARG A 666 13.21 24.15 -9.17
C ARG A 666 12.56 22.76 -9.24
N ASP A 667 13.13 21.86 -10.01
CA ASP A 667 12.53 20.56 -10.31
C ASP A 667 12.67 19.59 -9.15
N ILE A 668 13.72 19.73 -8.33
CA ILE A 668 13.83 19.07 -7.01
C ILE A 668 12.78 19.63 -6.04
N PHE A 669 12.68 20.95 -5.84
CA PHE A 669 11.67 21.51 -4.93
C PHE A 669 10.23 21.21 -5.38
N ALA A 670 9.98 21.10 -6.69
CA ALA A 670 8.69 20.66 -7.23
C ALA A 670 8.37 19.21 -6.81
N GLN A 671 9.33 18.28 -6.93
CA GLN A 671 9.18 16.90 -6.47
C GLN A 671 8.90 16.81 -4.95
N VAL A 672 9.65 17.56 -4.12
CA VAL A 672 9.41 17.57 -2.67
C VAL A 672 8.03 18.13 -2.34
N ARG A 673 7.59 19.20 -3.03
CA ARG A 673 6.25 19.78 -2.86
C ARG A 673 5.11 18.85 -3.32
N GLU A 674 5.37 17.99 -4.31
CA GLU A 674 4.41 16.99 -4.79
C GLU A 674 4.35 15.75 -3.88
N ALA A 675 5.44 15.42 -3.19
CA ALA A 675 5.45 14.42 -2.13
C ALA A 675 4.74 14.92 -0.86
N THR A 676 5.08 16.13 -0.39
CA THR A 676 4.52 16.74 0.82
C THR A 676 4.40 18.26 0.64
N ALA A 677 3.21 18.81 0.90
CA ALA A 677 2.97 20.25 0.78
C ALA A 677 2.93 20.96 2.15
N ASP A 678 3.36 20.27 3.22
CA ASP A 678 2.91 20.47 4.59
C ASP A 678 3.98 21.00 5.55
N PHE A 679 5.15 21.40 5.03
CA PHE A 679 6.13 22.21 5.75
C PHE A 679 6.44 23.52 5.01
N CYS A 680 6.87 24.53 5.75
CA CYS A 680 7.01 25.92 5.27
C CYS A 680 8.08 26.07 4.17
N ASP A 681 9.26 25.48 4.38
CA ASP A 681 10.49 25.86 3.69
C ASP A 681 10.44 25.58 2.19
N VAL A 682 9.79 24.50 1.76
CA VAL A 682 9.60 24.19 0.33
C VAL A 682 8.80 25.27 -0.40
N TRP A 683 7.82 25.90 0.27
CA TRP A 683 7.08 27.02 -0.33
C TRP A 683 7.93 28.28 -0.44
N LEU A 684 8.84 28.52 0.50
CA LEU A 684 9.78 29.65 0.46
C LEU A 684 10.88 29.39 -0.59
N ASN A 685 11.51 28.22 -0.57
CA ASN A 685 12.56 27.80 -1.50
C ASN A 685 12.09 27.85 -2.96
N ILE A 686 10.93 27.29 -3.28
CA ILE A 686 10.40 27.35 -4.65
C ILE A 686 9.99 28.79 -5.04
N ALA A 687 9.59 29.64 -4.08
CA ALA A 687 9.30 31.04 -4.32
C ALA A 687 10.58 31.88 -4.56
N HIS A 688 11.67 31.62 -3.83
CA HIS A 688 12.99 32.22 -4.08
C HIS A 688 13.46 31.90 -5.51
N ILE A 689 13.37 30.62 -5.91
CA ILE A 689 13.66 30.17 -7.27
C ILE A 689 12.79 30.89 -8.32
N TYR A 690 11.48 31.07 -8.07
CA TYR A 690 10.62 31.85 -8.97
C TYR A 690 10.97 33.35 -9.03
N VAL A 691 11.47 33.96 -7.94
CA VAL A 691 11.95 35.36 -7.97
C VAL A 691 13.18 35.50 -8.86
N GLU A 692 14.16 34.60 -8.74
CA GLU A 692 15.39 34.67 -9.55
C GLU A 692 15.14 34.26 -11.02
N GLN A 693 14.19 33.36 -11.29
CA GLN A 693 13.64 33.11 -12.65
C GLN A 693 12.78 34.28 -13.20
N LYS A 694 12.66 35.40 -12.47
CA LYS A 694 11.81 36.58 -12.79
C LYS A 694 10.31 36.27 -12.92
N GLN A 695 9.85 35.11 -12.47
CA GLN A 695 8.46 34.65 -12.48
C GLN A 695 7.69 35.17 -11.26
N TYR A 696 7.71 36.49 -11.05
CA TYR A 696 7.25 37.10 -9.79
C TYR A 696 5.79 36.80 -9.45
N ILE A 697 4.91 36.61 -10.46
CA ILE A 697 3.50 36.24 -10.24
C ILE A 697 3.38 34.89 -9.54
N SER A 698 4.19 33.90 -9.96
CA SER A 698 4.27 32.58 -9.33
C SER A 698 4.83 32.69 -7.91
N ALA A 699 5.91 33.46 -7.72
CA ALA A 699 6.52 33.68 -6.41
C ALA A 699 5.55 34.31 -5.40
N ILE A 700 4.84 35.38 -5.80
CA ILE A 700 3.82 36.05 -4.98
C ILE A 700 2.75 35.07 -4.51
N GLN A 701 2.25 34.20 -5.40
CA GLN A 701 1.27 33.16 -5.03
C GLN A 701 1.83 32.14 -4.04
N MET A 702 3.09 31.73 -4.18
CA MET A 702 3.73 30.79 -3.25
C MET A 702 3.91 31.40 -1.85
N TYR A 703 4.43 32.63 -1.73
CA TYR A 703 4.54 33.32 -0.44
C TYR A 703 3.16 33.59 0.20
N GLU A 704 2.17 34.03 -0.58
CA GLU A 704 0.80 34.23 -0.09
C GLU A 704 0.17 32.93 0.44
N ASN A 705 0.37 31.81 -0.26
CA ASN A 705 -0.16 30.51 0.16
C ASN A 705 0.58 29.96 1.38
N CYS A 706 1.90 30.16 1.46
CA CYS A 706 2.71 29.85 2.64
C CYS A 706 2.18 30.58 3.88
N MET A 707 1.99 31.91 3.80
CA MET A 707 1.41 32.70 4.90
C MET A 707 0.01 32.19 5.30
N LYS A 708 -0.87 31.94 4.33
CA LYS A 708 -2.25 31.47 4.60
C LYS A 708 -2.31 30.06 5.22
N LYS A 709 -1.31 29.21 4.97
CA LYS A 709 -1.29 27.81 5.43
C LYS A 709 -0.65 27.63 6.80
N PHE A 710 0.52 28.24 7.03
CA PHE A 710 1.33 27.94 8.21
C PHE A 710 1.21 28.99 9.33
N PHE A 711 0.95 30.25 8.99
CA PHE A 711 1.11 31.36 9.93
C PHE A 711 -0.23 31.98 10.34
N LYS A 712 -0.69 31.68 11.56
CA LYS A 712 -1.90 32.29 12.17
C LYS A 712 -1.76 33.81 12.37
N HIS A 713 -0.52 34.30 12.52
CA HIS A 713 -0.16 35.71 12.62
C HIS A 713 0.78 36.10 11.48
N HIS A 714 0.89 37.39 11.18
CA HIS A 714 1.71 37.87 10.07
C HIS A 714 3.22 37.74 10.36
N ASN A 715 3.88 36.71 9.83
CA ASN A 715 5.33 36.56 9.93
C ASN A 715 6.04 37.67 9.12
N VAL A 716 6.94 38.40 9.80
CA VAL A 716 7.72 39.52 9.24
C VAL A 716 8.63 39.09 8.09
N GLU A 717 9.31 37.96 8.21
CA GLU A 717 10.30 37.52 7.21
C GLU A 717 9.64 37.18 5.87
N VAL A 718 8.58 36.37 5.90
CA VAL A 718 7.81 36.02 4.69
C VAL A 718 7.15 37.26 4.08
N MET A 719 6.81 38.26 4.89
CA MET A 719 6.36 39.57 4.38
C MET A 719 7.47 40.37 3.71
N GLN A 720 8.72 40.34 4.19
CA GLN A 720 9.85 40.96 3.50
C GLN A 720 10.11 40.29 2.14
N TYR A 721 10.08 38.95 2.06
CA TYR A 721 10.24 38.22 0.80
C TYR A 721 9.08 38.50 -0.19
N LEU A 722 7.83 38.54 0.29
CA LEU A 722 6.68 38.92 -0.54
C LEU A 722 6.76 40.38 -1.02
N ALA A 723 7.20 41.32 -0.16
CA ALA A 723 7.41 42.70 -0.54
C ALA A 723 8.51 42.86 -1.59
N ARG A 724 9.65 42.15 -1.44
CA ARG A 724 10.72 42.06 -2.46
C ARG A 724 10.18 41.52 -3.79
N ALA A 725 9.30 40.51 -3.75
CA ALA A 725 8.67 39.96 -4.96
C ALA A 725 7.71 40.96 -5.64
N TYR A 726 6.85 41.66 -4.89
CA TYR A 726 6.01 42.74 -5.45
C TYR A 726 6.84 43.90 -6.01
N PHE A 727 7.90 44.32 -5.31
CA PHE A 727 8.81 45.38 -5.74
C PHE A 727 9.52 45.03 -7.05
N ARG A 728 10.06 43.81 -7.18
CA ARG A 728 10.65 43.30 -8.43
C ARG A 728 9.61 43.11 -9.54
N ALA A 729 8.34 42.88 -9.21
CA ALA A 729 7.21 42.88 -10.14
C ALA A 729 6.69 44.28 -10.52
N ASN A 730 7.36 45.37 -10.08
CA ASN A 730 6.93 46.77 -10.20
C ASN A 730 5.56 47.09 -9.58
N LYS A 731 5.11 46.28 -8.61
CA LYS A 731 3.85 46.42 -7.87
C LYS A 731 4.06 47.20 -6.58
N LEU A 732 4.45 48.47 -6.72
CA LEU A 732 4.92 49.30 -5.61
C LEU A 732 3.84 49.58 -4.55
N LYS A 733 2.58 49.75 -4.97
CA LYS A 733 1.44 49.98 -4.07
C LYS A 733 1.17 48.74 -3.19
N GLU A 734 1.21 47.54 -3.76
CA GLU A 734 1.09 46.29 -3.02
C GLU A 734 2.30 46.03 -2.10
N ALA A 735 3.53 46.28 -2.57
CA ALA A 735 4.74 46.16 -1.75
C ALA A 735 4.69 47.05 -0.50
N LYS A 736 4.31 48.32 -0.65
CA LYS A 736 4.07 49.26 0.45
C LYS A 736 3.05 48.71 1.45
N MET A 737 1.92 48.18 0.97
CA MET A 737 0.88 47.63 1.83
C MET A 737 1.27 46.34 2.57
N VAL A 738 2.24 45.57 2.08
CA VAL A 738 2.80 44.41 2.80
C VAL A 738 3.79 44.88 3.87
N LEU A 739 4.71 45.78 3.54
CA LEU A 739 5.69 46.29 4.52
C LEU A 739 5.03 47.06 5.66
N LEU A 740 3.98 47.83 5.39
CA LEU A 740 3.18 48.50 6.43
C LEU A 740 2.39 47.53 7.31
N LYS A 741 2.17 46.28 6.91
CA LYS A 741 1.67 45.21 7.80
C LYS A 741 2.80 44.63 8.65
N ALA A 742 3.95 44.34 8.05
CA ALA A 742 5.12 43.83 8.78
C ALA A 742 5.56 44.80 9.89
N ARG A 743 5.61 46.11 9.61
CA ARG A 743 5.96 47.15 10.60
C ARG A 743 4.97 47.27 11.75
N ARG A 744 3.73 46.76 11.63
CA ARG A 744 2.78 46.68 12.75
C ARG A 744 3.08 45.50 13.69
N VAL A 745 3.84 44.52 13.23
CA VAL A 745 4.27 43.35 14.03
C VAL A 745 5.65 43.63 14.65
N ALA A 746 6.59 44.13 13.86
CA ALA A 746 7.91 44.55 14.30
C ALA A 746 8.16 46.03 13.96
N PRO A 747 7.67 46.99 14.77
CA PRO A 747 7.90 48.42 14.52
C PRO A 747 9.35 48.85 14.73
N GLN A 748 10.16 48.02 15.41
CA GLN A 748 11.56 48.27 15.76
C GLN A 748 12.56 47.79 14.70
N ASP A 749 12.13 47.00 13.70
CA ASP A 749 13.05 46.46 12.69
C ASP A 749 13.47 47.54 11.67
N THR A 750 14.74 47.93 11.74
CA THR A 750 15.35 48.92 10.84
C THR A 750 15.34 48.47 9.37
N VAL A 751 15.39 47.16 9.10
CA VAL A 751 15.33 46.60 7.75
C VAL A 751 13.95 46.83 7.12
N LEU A 752 12.87 46.74 7.90
CA LEU A 752 11.54 47.12 7.41
C LEU A 752 11.44 48.61 7.10
N LEU A 753 12.02 49.48 7.94
CA LEU A 753 11.98 50.92 7.74
C LEU A 753 12.73 51.34 6.46
N PHE A 754 13.91 50.75 6.21
CA PHE A 754 14.69 50.97 4.99
C PHE A 754 13.91 50.52 3.74
N ASN A 755 13.36 49.30 3.76
CA ASN A 755 12.57 48.79 2.65
C ASN A 755 11.30 49.63 2.37
N ILE A 756 10.69 50.22 3.41
CA ILE A 756 9.56 51.15 3.24
C ILE A 756 10.03 52.43 2.53
N ALA A 757 11.14 53.04 2.95
CA ALA A 757 11.67 54.27 2.36
C ALA A 757 11.99 54.09 0.86
N VAL A 758 12.69 53.01 0.48
CA VAL A 758 12.99 52.66 -0.93
C VAL A 758 11.73 52.47 -1.77
N VAL A 759 10.67 51.84 -1.20
CA VAL A 759 9.40 51.66 -1.91
C VAL A 759 8.65 52.99 -2.10
N LEU A 760 8.63 53.86 -1.07
CA LEU A 760 8.01 55.19 -1.13
C LEU A 760 8.71 56.08 -2.17
N GLN A 761 10.05 56.16 -2.12
CA GLN A 761 10.88 56.92 -3.05
C GLN A 761 10.64 56.50 -4.51
N ARG A 762 10.65 55.20 -4.83
CA ARG A 762 10.34 54.72 -6.20
C ARG A 762 8.90 54.99 -6.61
N LEU A 763 7.95 54.87 -5.69
CA LEU A 763 6.53 55.13 -5.95
C LEU A 763 6.30 56.61 -6.26
N ALA A 764 6.92 57.51 -5.49
CA ALA A 764 6.88 58.95 -5.73
C ALA A 764 7.53 59.32 -7.06
N MET A 765 8.75 58.83 -7.35
CA MET A 765 9.42 59.07 -8.64
C MET A 765 8.57 58.60 -9.84
N ALA A 766 7.87 57.46 -9.72
CA ALA A 766 6.99 56.96 -10.78
C ALA A 766 5.77 57.87 -11.00
N ILE A 767 5.17 58.39 -9.92
CA ILE A 767 4.01 59.30 -10.00
C ILE A 767 4.38 60.68 -10.54
N LEU A 768 5.51 61.24 -10.09
CA LEU A 768 5.98 62.57 -10.50
C LEU A 768 6.30 62.60 -12.01
N LYS A 769 6.88 61.52 -12.54
CA LYS A 769 7.19 61.38 -13.97
C LYS A 769 5.96 61.14 -14.86
N ASP A 770 4.86 60.61 -14.32
CA ASP A 770 3.61 60.45 -15.06
C ASP A 770 2.94 61.82 -15.29
N GLU A 771 2.53 62.07 -16.54
CA GLU A 771 1.87 63.31 -16.97
C GLU A 771 0.36 63.27 -16.69
N LYS A 772 -0.20 62.08 -16.44
CA LYS A 772 -1.64 61.84 -16.21
C LYS A 772 -1.99 61.78 -14.71
N SER A 773 -1.04 62.08 -13.83
CA SER A 773 -1.24 62.14 -12.38
C SER A 773 -2.06 63.37 -11.99
N THR A 774 -3.20 63.16 -11.31
CA THR A 774 -4.02 64.26 -10.77
C THR A 774 -3.28 64.99 -9.63
N LEU A 775 -3.63 66.26 -9.41
CA LEU A 775 -3.00 67.12 -8.39
C LEU A 775 -2.97 66.48 -6.99
N GLU A 776 -4.06 65.81 -6.57
CA GLU A 776 -4.11 65.11 -5.27
C GLU A 776 -3.07 63.98 -5.18
N ILE A 777 -2.91 63.20 -6.25
CA ILE A 777 -1.97 62.07 -6.32
C ILE A 777 -0.51 62.59 -6.35
N VAL A 778 -0.26 63.73 -7.03
CA VAL A 778 1.05 64.40 -7.03
C VAL A 778 1.40 64.92 -5.64
N LEU A 779 0.47 65.59 -4.94
CA LEU A 779 0.69 66.09 -3.58
C LEU A 779 0.92 64.95 -2.57
N GLN A 780 0.17 63.84 -2.69
CA GLN A 780 0.42 62.63 -1.90
C GLN A 780 1.82 62.05 -2.17
N ALA A 781 2.27 62.02 -3.43
CA ALA A 781 3.60 61.53 -3.78
C ALA A 781 4.74 62.40 -3.19
N VAL A 782 4.58 63.72 -3.13
CA VAL A 782 5.56 64.61 -2.47
C VAL A 782 5.65 64.30 -0.98
N HIS A 783 4.50 64.20 -0.28
CA HIS A 783 4.50 63.89 1.14
C HIS A 783 5.04 62.48 1.45
N GLU A 784 4.82 61.51 0.57
CA GLU A 784 5.43 60.18 0.67
C GLU A 784 6.95 60.19 0.46
N LEU A 785 7.47 61.13 -0.35
CA LEU A 785 8.90 61.34 -0.57
C LEU A 785 9.57 62.06 0.62
N GLU A 786 8.92 63.07 1.22
CA GLU A 786 9.33 63.68 2.49
C GLU A 786 9.43 62.62 3.61
N LEU A 787 8.47 61.70 3.65
CA LEU A 787 8.45 60.62 4.63
C LEU A 787 9.58 59.62 4.38
N ALA A 788 9.89 59.31 3.11
CA ALA A 788 11.03 58.48 2.74
C ALA A 788 12.36 59.13 3.16
N GLN A 789 12.55 60.43 2.88
CA GLN A 789 13.72 61.20 3.31
C GLN A 789 13.91 61.14 4.83
N LYS A 790 12.86 61.43 5.61
CA LYS A 790 12.89 61.40 7.08
C LYS A 790 13.24 60.00 7.62
N TYR A 791 12.81 58.93 6.94
CA TYR A 791 13.20 57.57 7.30
C TYR A 791 14.65 57.25 6.93
N PHE A 792 15.15 57.66 5.76
CA PHE A 792 16.55 57.49 5.40
C PHE A 792 17.49 58.29 6.31
N GLN A 793 17.13 59.53 6.67
CA GLN A 793 17.88 60.36 7.61
C GLN A 793 17.86 59.81 9.05
N TYR A 794 16.74 59.20 9.49
CA TYR A 794 16.71 58.46 10.75
C TYR A 794 17.65 57.24 10.71
N LEU A 795 17.64 56.49 9.59
CA LEU A 795 18.45 55.29 9.41
C LEU A 795 19.95 55.58 9.21
N SER A 796 20.32 56.78 8.72
CA SER A 796 21.73 57.20 8.63
C SER A 796 22.35 57.56 9.98
N ILE A 797 21.52 57.86 10.99
CA ILE A 797 21.95 58.21 12.36
C ILE A 797 21.79 57.02 13.32
N TYR A 798 20.60 56.41 13.35
CA TYR A 798 20.19 55.36 14.31
C TYR A 798 20.21 53.95 13.70
N GLY A 799 21.06 53.73 12.68
CA GLY A 799 21.11 52.48 11.94
C GLY A 799 21.86 51.34 12.63
N ASP A 800 21.34 50.12 12.51
CA ASP A 800 22.06 48.89 12.86
C ASP A 800 23.09 48.56 11.77
N LYS A 801 24.36 48.90 12.05
CA LYS A 801 25.53 48.64 11.19
C LYS A 801 25.67 47.18 10.76
N ALA A 802 25.10 46.22 11.50
CA ALA A 802 25.19 44.80 11.17
C ALA A 802 24.18 44.35 10.09
N ARG A 803 23.16 45.15 9.79
CA ARG A 803 22.04 44.76 8.91
C ARG A 803 21.96 45.50 7.58
N PHE A 804 22.47 46.73 7.49
CA PHE A 804 22.48 47.51 6.27
C PHE A 804 23.65 48.50 6.25
N ASN A 805 24.10 48.91 5.06
CA ASN A 805 25.10 49.98 4.97
C ASN A 805 24.43 51.35 5.21
N ILE A 806 24.82 51.99 6.31
CA ILE A 806 24.37 53.31 6.74
C ILE A 806 24.73 54.40 5.69
N GLU A 807 25.85 54.26 4.99
CA GLU A 807 26.28 55.17 3.92
C GLU A 807 25.26 55.20 2.77
N VAL A 808 24.67 54.05 2.44
CA VAL A 808 23.63 53.94 1.40
C VAL A 808 22.34 54.64 1.84
N ALA A 809 21.96 54.53 3.12
CA ALA A 809 20.85 55.32 3.65
C ALA A 809 21.14 56.84 3.61
N GLY A 810 22.39 57.26 3.84
CA GLY A 810 22.83 58.64 3.65
C GLY A 810 22.70 59.13 2.21
N MET A 811 23.20 58.36 1.24
CA MET A 811 23.10 58.70 -0.19
C MET A 811 21.65 58.76 -0.68
N GLU A 812 20.81 57.79 -0.28
CA GLU A 812 19.38 57.78 -0.64
C GLU A 812 18.60 58.95 0.02
N ALA A 813 19.00 59.41 1.21
CA ALA A 813 18.44 60.62 1.83
C ALA A 813 18.74 61.88 1.00
N SER A 814 19.97 62.05 0.51
CA SER A 814 20.34 63.14 -0.39
C SER A 814 19.59 63.04 -1.72
N GLN A 815 19.50 61.86 -2.31
CA GLN A 815 18.76 61.66 -3.55
C GLN A 815 17.25 61.93 -3.39
N CYS A 816 16.67 61.69 -2.20
CA CYS A 816 15.32 62.13 -1.87
C CYS A 816 15.19 63.67 -1.79
N GLN A 817 16.17 64.39 -1.23
CA GLN A 817 16.19 65.85 -1.21
C GLN A 817 16.24 66.44 -2.62
N ASP A 818 17.08 65.89 -3.51
CA ASP A 818 17.16 66.31 -4.91
C ASP A 818 15.82 66.10 -5.63
N LEU A 819 15.21 64.92 -5.46
CA LEU A 819 13.89 64.60 -6.03
C LEU A 819 12.78 65.50 -5.47
N LEU A 820 12.85 65.95 -4.21
CA LEU A 820 11.90 66.91 -3.63
C LEU A 820 12.01 68.30 -4.28
N SER A 821 13.22 68.76 -4.61
CA SER A 821 13.39 70.01 -5.36
C SER A 821 12.76 69.93 -6.76
N GLN A 822 13.00 68.83 -7.48
CA GLN A 822 12.40 68.55 -8.79
C GLN A 822 10.87 68.43 -8.71
N ALA A 823 10.34 67.86 -7.62
CA ALA A 823 8.90 67.68 -7.43
C ALA A 823 8.12 69.00 -7.38
N GLN A 824 8.73 70.13 -6.99
CA GLN A 824 8.07 71.44 -6.97
C GLN A 824 7.64 71.88 -8.39
N TYR A 825 8.42 71.56 -9.41
CA TYR A 825 8.06 71.77 -10.82
C TYR A 825 6.85 70.91 -11.21
N HIS A 826 6.84 69.62 -10.84
CA HIS A 826 5.73 68.71 -11.12
C HIS A 826 4.43 69.09 -10.39
N VAL A 827 4.49 69.60 -9.16
CA VAL A 827 3.34 70.18 -8.43
C VAL A 827 2.81 71.41 -9.16
N SER A 828 3.71 72.31 -9.59
CA SER A 828 3.33 73.54 -10.31
C SER A 828 2.67 73.23 -11.67
N ARG A 829 3.18 72.23 -12.40
CA ARG A 829 2.56 71.67 -13.60
C ARG A 829 1.16 71.11 -13.32
N ALA A 830 1.03 70.29 -12.26
CA ALA A 830 -0.25 69.66 -11.91
C ALA A 830 -1.33 70.66 -11.47
N ARG A 831 -0.94 71.79 -10.85
CA ARG A 831 -1.88 72.88 -10.52
C ARG A 831 -2.47 73.53 -11.77
N ARG A 832 -1.64 73.86 -12.76
CA ARG A 832 -2.11 74.45 -14.04
C ARG A 832 -3.12 73.54 -14.74
N ILE A 833 -2.83 72.24 -14.83
CA ILE A 833 -3.73 71.26 -15.47
C ILE A 833 -5.08 71.15 -14.72
N ASP A 834 -5.06 71.16 -13.38
CA ASP A 834 -6.28 71.14 -12.55
C ASP A 834 -7.08 72.46 -12.65
N GLU A 835 -6.40 73.60 -12.76
CA GLU A 835 -7.00 74.92 -13.01
C GLU A 835 -7.62 75.02 -14.42
N GLU A 836 -6.95 74.50 -15.44
CA GLU A 836 -7.44 74.37 -16.82
C GLU A 836 -8.67 73.44 -16.89
N GLU A 837 -8.62 72.26 -16.25
CA GLU A 837 -9.78 71.36 -16.13
C GLU A 837 -10.97 72.05 -15.42
N LYS A 838 -10.72 72.84 -14.37
CA LYS A 838 -11.76 73.60 -13.65
C LYS A 838 -12.29 74.78 -14.47
N ALA A 839 -11.47 75.40 -15.32
CA ALA A 839 -11.93 76.42 -16.26
C ALA A 839 -12.80 75.80 -17.37
N PHE A 840 -12.40 74.66 -17.92
CA PHE A 840 -13.16 73.93 -18.93
C PHE A 840 -14.51 73.43 -18.40
N LYS A 841 -14.53 72.87 -17.17
CA LYS A 841 -15.78 72.44 -16.51
C LYS A 841 -16.74 73.63 -16.28
N ARG A 842 -16.25 74.78 -15.82
CA ARG A 842 -17.06 76.01 -15.69
C ARG A 842 -17.64 76.47 -17.02
N LYS A 843 -16.83 76.56 -18.08
CA LYS A 843 -17.33 76.91 -19.43
C LYS A 843 -18.42 75.94 -19.92
N GLN A 844 -18.24 74.64 -19.73
CA GLN A 844 -19.25 73.64 -20.09
C GLN A 844 -20.54 73.75 -19.24
N GLU A 845 -20.44 74.19 -17.98
CA GLU A 845 -21.60 74.47 -17.14
C GLU A 845 -22.30 75.78 -17.55
N GLU A 846 -21.54 76.83 -17.87
CA GLU A 846 -22.02 78.11 -18.41
C GLU A 846 -22.74 77.91 -19.76
N GLU A 847 -22.17 77.15 -20.69
CA GLU A 847 -22.80 76.77 -21.97
C GLU A 847 -24.13 76.02 -21.76
N ARG A 848 -24.17 75.05 -20.83
CA ARG A 848 -25.39 74.30 -20.48
C ARG A 848 -26.45 75.19 -19.81
N LEU A 849 -26.05 76.18 -19.03
CA LEU A 849 -26.95 77.15 -18.39
C LEU A 849 -27.48 78.17 -19.42
N ALA A 850 -26.64 78.68 -20.31
CA ALA A 850 -27.03 79.57 -21.39
C ALA A 850 -28.00 78.88 -22.38
N PHE A 851 -27.73 77.62 -22.73
CA PHE A 851 -28.65 76.81 -23.55
C PHE A 851 -30.01 76.61 -22.86
N ARG A 852 -30.02 76.35 -21.55
CA ARG A 852 -31.26 76.26 -20.76
C ARG A 852 -32.02 77.59 -20.70
N LEU A 853 -31.32 78.70 -20.47
CA LEU A 853 -31.92 80.04 -20.43
C LEU A 853 -32.58 80.40 -21.76
N ARG A 854 -31.92 80.14 -22.90
CA ARG A 854 -32.52 80.31 -24.24
C ARG A 854 -33.80 79.49 -24.40
N GLN A 855 -33.81 78.22 -23.99
CA GLN A 855 -35.02 77.40 -24.00
C GLN A 855 -36.16 77.97 -23.14
N GLU A 856 -35.87 78.70 -22.05
CA GLU A 856 -36.90 79.36 -21.23
C GLU A 856 -37.37 80.71 -21.82
N GLU A 857 -36.47 81.47 -22.45
CA GLU A 857 -36.82 82.70 -23.17
C GLU A 857 -37.67 82.40 -24.41
N ASP A 858 -37.29 81.41 -25.22
CA ASP A 858 -38.04 81.01 -26.42
C ASP A 858 -39.32 80.22 -26.10
N ARG A 859 -39.49 79.78 -24.85
CA ARG A 859 -40.79 79.35 -24.30
C ARG A 859 -41.66 80.55 -23.97
N LYS A 860 -41.16 81.52 -23.18
CA LYS A 860 -41.89 82.76 -22.85
C LYS A 860 -42.32 83.55 -24.09
N ARG A 861 -41.45 83.69 -25.10
CA ARG A 861 -41.77 84.37 -26.37
C ARG A 861 -42.93 83.72 -27.13
N ARG A 862 -43.10 82.40 -27.01
CA ARG A 862 -44.28 81.69 -27.56
C ARG A 862 -45.52 81.95 -26.70
N GLU A 863 -45.41 81.82 -25.39
CA GLU A 863 -46.50 82.16 -24.44
C GLU A 863 -47.01 83.62 -24.61
N GLU A 864 -46.13 84.57 -24.96
CA GLU A 864 -46.46 85.96 -25.26
C GLU A 864 -47.08 86.16 -26.65
N LYS A 865 -46.54 85.52 -27.70
CA LYS A 865 -47.13 85.54 -29.04
C LYS A 865 -48.56 84.98 -29.03
N GLU A 866 -48.79 83.85 -28.37
CA GLU A 866 -50.14 83.28 -28.24
C GLU A 866 -51.12 84.22 -27.52
N LYS A 867 -50.67 85.00 -26.53
CA LYS A 867 -51.52 86.01 -25.88
C LYS A 867 -51.94 87.09 -26.86
N ILE A 868 -50.98 87.64 -27.61
CA ILE A 868 -51.23 88.69 -28.60
C ILE A 868 -52.18 88.17 -29.71
N GLU A 869 -51.99 86.94 -30.19
CA GLU A 869 -52.91 86.33 -31.16
C GLU A 869 -54.30 86.10 -30.57
N ARG A 870 -54.42 85.64 -29.31
CA ARG A 870 -55.71 85.50 -28.62
C ARG A 870 -56.41 86.84 -28.43
N GLU A 871 -55.68 87.91 -28.10
CA GLU A 871 -56.22 89.27 -27.98
C GLU A 871 -56.66 89.83 -29.34
N GLN A 872 -55.88 89.65 -30.41
CA GLN A 872 -56.28 90.04 -31.77
C GLN A 872 -57.49 89.24 -32.28
N MET A 873 -57.59 87.95 -31.95
CA MET A 873 -58.76 87.13 -32.28
C MET A 873 -60.01 87.54 -31.50
N LEU A 874 -59.85 87.98 -30.25
CA LEU A 874 -60.95 88.57 -29.46
C LEU A 874 -61.41 89.91 -30.04
N ALA A 875 -60.48 90.80 -30.42
CA ALA A 875 -60.79 92.08 -31.06
C ALA A 875 -61.52 91.88 -32.40
N LYS A 876 -61.01 91.01 -33.27
CA LYS A 876 -61.70 90.63 -34.53
C LYS A 876 -63.08 90.03 -34.26
N ARG A 877 -63.25 89.25 -33.20
CA ARG A 877 -64.55 88.68 -32.81
C ARG A 877 -65.54 89.75 -32.34
N GLN A 878 -65.09 90.80 -31.63
CA GLN A 878 -65.93 91.96 -31.31
C GLN A 878 -66.32 92.73 -32.58
N GLU A 879 -65.37 92.95 -33.50
CA GLU A 879 -65.64 93.60 -34.79
C GLU A 879 -66.65 92.79 -35.64
N TYR A 880 -66.59 91.46 -35.61
CA TYR A 880 -67.60 90.59 -36.24
C TYR A 880 -68.96 90.64 -35.53
N VAL A 881 -69.03 90.88 -34.21
CA VAL A 881 -70.30 91.08 -33.49
C VAL A 881 -70.94 92.43 -33.86
N GLU A 882 -70.17 93.50 -33.99
CA GLU A 882 -70.68 94.78 -34.49
C GLU A 882 -71.14 94.68 -35.94
N LYS A 883 -70.36 94.02 -36.81
CA LYS A 883 -70.72 93.79 -38.21
C LYS A 883 -71.97 92.90 -38.35
N THR A 884 -72.17 91.89 -37.51
CA THR A 884 -73.39 91.07 -37.55
C THR A 884 -74.62 91.78 -36.97
N LYS A 885 -74.50 92.63 -35.95
CA LYS A 885 -75.61 93.53 -35.53
C LYS A 885 -76.12 94.35 -36.72
N ASN A 886 -75.21 95.01 -37.44
CA ASN A 886 -75.58 95.86 -38.58
C ASN A 886 -76.14 95.07 -39.77
N LEU A 887 -75.73 93.80 -39.95
CA LEU A 887 -76.21 92.95 -41.06
C LEU A 887 -77.58 92.29 -40.79
N ILE A 888 -78.08 92.32 -39.55
CA ILE A 888 -79.34 91.65 -39.15
C ILE A 888 -80.57 92.57 -39.27
N LEU A 889 -80.38 93.88 -39.51
CA LEU A 889 -81.46 94.87 -39.42
C LEU A 889 -82.18 95.20 -40.74
N THR A 890 -81.82 94.55 -41.86
CA THR A 890 -82.43 94.81 -43.18
C THR A 890 -82.65 93.56 -44.02
N LEU A 891 -83.84 93.48 -44.62
CA LEU A 891 -84.33 92.50 -45.62
C LEU A 891 -84.76 91.12 -45.08
N GLU A 892 -85.88 90.67 -45.64
CA GLU A 892 -86.63 89.46 -45.28
C GLU A 892 -86.46 88.36 -46.33
N VAL A 893 -86.93 87.14 -46.03
CA VAL A 893 -87.18 86.01 -46.97
C VAL A 893 -85.90 85.34 -47.56
N PRO A 894 -85.86 84.02 -47.88
CA PRO A 894 -86.75 82.90 -47.55
C PRO A 894 -86.09 81.81 -46.65
N GLN A 895 -86.79 80.68 -46.49
CA GLN A 895 -86.32 79.47 -45.81
C GLN A 895 -85.40 78.58 -46.69
N GLU A 896 -84.18 78.27 -46.25
CA GLU A 896 -83.46 77.01 -46.57
C GLU A 896 -82.56 76.62 -45.39
N LYS A 897 -82.78 75.49 -44.68
CA LYS A 897 -82.57 74.08 -45.03
C LYS A 897 -81.10 73.65 -45.17
N GLU A 898 -80.73 72.74 -44.26
CA GLU A 898 -79.69 71.70 -44.36
C GLU A 898 -78.42 71.96 -45.20
N ARG A 899 -77.33 72.35 -44.54
CA ARG A 899 -75.97 72.03 -45.04
C ARG A 899 -75.73 70.52 -44.97
N LYS A 900 -75.97 69.80 -46.06
CA LYS A 900 -75.59 68.39 -46.27
C LYS A 900 -74.75 68.23 -47.54
N LYS A 901 -73.70 67.41 -47.44
CA LYS A 901 -73.00 66.69 -48.55
C LYS A 901 -72.59 67.60 -49.73
N GLY A 902 -71.34 68.02 -49.83
CA GLY A 902 -70.21 67.14 -50.16
C GLY A 902 -69.40 67.81 -51.29
N SER A 903 -68.35 67.23 -51.87
CA SER A 903 -67.71 65.93 -51.65
C SER A 903 -66.24 66.04 -52.12
N GLY A 904 -65.35 65.13 -51.71
CA GLY A 904 -63.97 65.11 -52.21
C GLY A 904 -62.92 64.74 -51.17
N ARG A 905 -62.59 63.45 -51.08
CA ARG A 905 -61.25 63.00 -50.66
C ARG A 905 -60.27 63.38 -51.78
N PRO A 906 -59.01 63.75 -51.47
CA PRO A 906 -58.09 62.72 -50.99
C PRO A 906 -57.17 63.09 -49.81
N ARG A 907 -56.95 62.06 -48.98
CA ARG A 907 -55.66 61.56 -48.46
C ARG A 907 -54.69 62.52 -47.74
N LYS A 908 -54.76 62.39 -46.41
CA LYS A 908 -53.61 62.25 -45.47
C LYS A 908 -52.72 63.49 -45.28
N ASP A 909 -52.03 63.47 -44.14
CA ASP A 909 -50.97 64.39 -43.72
C ASP A 909 -51.48 65.85 -43.52
N ASP A 910 -50.92 66.67 -42.64
CA ASP A 910 -50.30 66.34 -41.35
C ASP A 910 -50.60 67.48 -40.37
N TYR A 911 -50.82 67.18 -39.08
CA TYR A 911 -51.03 68.21 -38.05
C TYR A 911 -49.90 68.21 -37.02
N MET A 912 -48.77 68.78 -37.44
CA MET A 912 -47.73 69.26 -36.53
C MET A 912 -48.26 70.41 -35.67
N SER A 913 -48.09 70.31 -34.35
CA SER A 913 -47.79 71.46 -33.48
C SER A 913 -47.19 70.94 -32.16
N ASP A 914 -45.97 71.27 -31.76
CA ASP A 914 -44.88 71.96 -32.47
C ASP A 914 -43.58 71.15 -32.36
N SER A 915 -42.76 71.17 -33.42
CA SER A 915 -41.44 70.53 -33.42
C SER A 915 -40.45 71.29 -34.30
N GLU A 916 -39.65 72.16 -33.69
CA GLU A 916 -38.36 72.60 -34.23
C GLU A 916 -37.23 71.77 -33.59
N GLY A 917 -36.24 71.25 -34.30
CA GLY A 917 -36.07 71.23 -35.76
C GLY A 917 -34.73 70.57 -36.15
N SER A 918 -34.64 70.09 -37.40
CA SER A 918 -33.44 69.63 -38.14
C SER A 918 -32.54 68.51 -37.51
N ASP A 919 -31.80 67.69 -38.28
CA ASP A 919 -31.69 67.59 -39.74
C ASP A 919 -31.47 66.15 -40.29
N VAL A 920 -31.54 66.09 -41.61
CA VAL A 920 -31.35 65.02 -42.61
C VAL A 920 -30.15 64.05 -42.42
N GLY A 921 -30.32 62.78 -42.84
CA GLY A 921 -29.27 61.76 -43.03
C GLY A 921 -28.81 61.64 -44.51
N PRO A 922 -28.31 60.50 -45.04
CA PRO A 922 -28.24 59.15 -44.46
C PRO A 922 -26.86 58.44 -44.65
N ASN A 923 -26.81 57.14 -44.32
CA ASN A 923 -25.89 56.11 -44.87
C ASN A 923 -24.37 56.19 -44.54
N GLU A 924 -23.60 55.10 -44.50
CA GLU A 924 -23.90 53.64 -44.55
C GLU A 924 -22.77 52.85 -43.84
N GLY A 925 -22.91 51.51 -43.69
CA GLY A 925 -21.78 50.61 -43.45
C GLY A 925 -21.61 50.03 -42.03
N PRO A 926 -22.02 48.77 -41.78
CA PRO A 926 -21.76 48.04 -40.53
C PRO A 926 -20.58 47.05 -40.65
N GLU A 927 -19.88 46.76 -39.54
CA GLU A 927 -19.43 45.38 -39.22
C GLU A 927 -18.84 45.16 -37.80
N LYS A 928 -18.90 43.91 -37.33
CA LYS A 928 -17.95 43.16 -36.45
C LYS A 928 -17.11 43.95 -35.40
N SER A 929 -16.98 43.57 -34.11
CA SER A 929 -17.20 42.27 -33.42
C SER A 929 -16.63 42.31 -31.97
N VAL A 930 -16.54 41.14 -31.29
CA VAL A 930 -15.72 40.84 -30.08
C VAL A 930 -16.01 41.71 -28.82
N LYS A 931 -16.93 41.28 -27.95
CA LYS A 931 -16.68 40.44 -26.74
C LYS A 931 -15.73 41.03 -25.67
N LYS A 932 -16.24 41.01 -24.43
CA LYS A 932 -15.56 41.18 -23.11
C LYS A 932 -15.24 42.66 -22.78
N LYS A 933 -15.20 43.07 -21.50
CA LYS A 933 -15.07 42.26 -20.26
C LYS A 933 -15.95 42.77 -19.11
N SER A 934 -16.21 41.89 -18.17
CA SER A 934 -17.06 42.09 -16.99
C SER A 934 -16.38 42.86 -15.85
N LYS A 935 -17.19 43.64 -15.10
CA LYS A 935 -17.14 43.85 -13.62
C LYS A 935 -15.91 44.59 -13.04
N SER A 936 -16.03 45.37 -11.97
CA SER A 936 -17.21 45.66 -11.09
C SER A 936 -17.01 46.90 -10.21
N ASP A 937 -18.07 47.67 -10.03
CA ASP A 937 -18.19 48.66 -8.95
C ASP A 937 -18.71 48.05 -7.63
N ARG A 938 -18.33 48.65 -6.49
CA ARG A 938 -18.76 48.19 -5.16
C ARG A 938 -18.63 49.21 -4.02
N LYS A 939 -19.57 50.16 -3.93
CA LYS A 939 -20.06 50.89 -2.72
C LYS A 939 -21.26 51.76 -3.15
N LYS A 940 -22.35 52.02 -2.41
CA LYS A 940 -22.61 52.27 -0.96
C LYS A 940 -21.98 53.56 -0.39
N SER A 941 -22.76 54.64 -0.36
CA SER A 941 -23.12 55.38 0.89
C SER A 941 -24.00 56.61 0.61
N GLY A 942 -24.93 56.95 1.53
CA GLY A 942 -25.70 58.20 1.52
C GLY A 942 -26.94 58.19 0.59
N GLY A 943 -28.13 58.64 1.00
CA GLY A 943 -28.60 58.98 2.35
C GLY A 943 -28.64 60.48 2.67
N SER A 944 -29.77 61.13 2.38
CA SER A 944 -30.15 62.45 2.90
C SER A 944 -31.62 62.42 3.37
N ARG A 945 -32.00 63.30 4.31
CA ARG A 945 -33.32 63.34 4.96
C ARG A 945 -34.10 64.61 4.57
N LYS A 946 -35.41 64.48 4.34
CA LYS A 946 -36.52 65.44 4.58
C LYS A 946 -37.79 64.87 3.89
N ARG A 947 -39.02 65.04 4.38
CA ARG A 947 -39.56 65.56 5.66
C ARG A 947 -40.98 64.97 5.88
N LYS A 948 -41.61 65.32 7.02
CA LYS A 948 -43.06 65.37 7.38
C LYS A 948 -44.13 65.05 6.30
N SER A 949 -45.32 64.50 6.61
CA SER A 949 -45.97 64.21 7.92
C SER A 949 -47.29 63.41 7.80
N THR A 950 -47.77 62.83 8.92
CA THR A 950 -49.19 62.59 9.37
C THR A 950 -50.24 61.98 8.40
N GLY A 951 -51.10 61.05 8.81
CA GLY A 951 -51.29 60.37 10.11
C GLY A 951 -52.62 59.58 10.15
N ASP A 952 -52.80 58.75 11.19
CA ASP A 952 -54.06 58.29 11.85
C ASP A 952 -55.18 57.61 10.98
N ASN A 953 -56.04 56.68 11.44
CA ASN A 953 -56.20 55.91 12.69
C ASN A 953 -57.11 54.66 12.46
N TYR A 954 -57.39 53.86 13.52
CA TYR A 954 -58.48 52.83 13.65
C TYR A 954 -58.36 51.51 12.83
N ASP A 955 -58.89 50.34 13.22
CA ASP A 955 -59.13 49.68 14.54
C ASP A 955 -59.54 48.18 14.34
N SER A 956 -59.82 47.43 15.43
CA SER A 956 -60.73 46.24 15.54
C SER A 956 -60.27 44.79 15.18
N ASP A 957 -59.96 44.03 16.25
CA ASP A 957 -60.58 42.76 16.74
C ASP A 957 -60.52 41.35 16.08
N SER A 958 -60.39 40.36 17.00
CA SER A 958 -61.02 39.01 17.07
C SER A 958 -60.56 37.82 16.19
N ASP A 959 -60.79 36.54 16.55
CA ASP A 959 -60.69 35.81 17.86
C ASP A 959 -60.69 34.26 17.66
N THR A 960 -60.21 33.48 18.65
CA THR A 960 -60.40 32.02 18.93
C THR A 960 -59.98 30.91 17.93
N GLY A 961 -59.59 29.73 18.48
CA GLY A 961 -59.53 28.44 17.74
C GLY A 961 -58.59 27.34 18.31
N LEU A 962 -59.15 26.27 18.89
CA LEU A 962 -58.48 25.01 19.34
C LEU A 962 -59.25 23.79 18.74
N PRO A 963 -59.13 22.48 19.13
CA PRO A 963 -58.19 21.76 20.05
C PRO A 963 -57.69 20.32 19.63
N LYS A 964 -56.70 19.75 20.39
CA LYS A 964 -56.55 18.29 20.81
C LYS A 964 -56.20 17.17 19.75
N GLU A 965 -55.68 15.94 20.03
CA GLU A 965 -55.18 15.23 21.25
C GLU A 965 -54.32 13.93 21.06
N LYS A 966 -53.41 13.60 22.04
CA LYS A 966 -52.95 12.26 22.61
C LYS A 966 -52.42 11.13 21.67
N ARG A 967 -51.71 10.02 22.04
CA ARG A 967 -50.90 9.37 23.16
C ARG A 967 -50.15 8.15 22.51
N ARG A 968 -49.33 7.18 23.01
CA ARG A 968 -48.59 6.63 24.22
C ARG A 968 -47.59 5.59 23.59
N LYS A 969 -46.33 5.23 23.95
CA LYS A 969 -45.38 5.25 25.11
C LYS A 969 -45.28 3.94 25.96
N LYS A 970 -44.33 3.00 25.67
CA LYS A 970 -43.75 1.97 26.60
C LYS A 970 -42.43 1.28 26.12
N GLN A 971 -41.88 0.30 26.88
CA GLN A 971 -40.44 0.17 27.25
C GLN A 971 -40.05 -1.25 27.81
N LYS A 972 -38.73 -1.54 28.04
CA LYS A 972 -38.06 -2.69 28.76
C LYS A 972 -37.64 -3.94 27.91
N SER A 973 -36.70 -4.85 28.29
CA SER A 973 -35.48 -4.82 29.17
C SER A 973 -34.67 -6.16 29.17
N LEU A 974 -33.32 -6.09 29.28
CA LEU A 974 -32.32 -7.03 29.89
C LEU A 974 -32.45 -8.57 29.84
N LYS A 975 -31.33 -9.26 29.54
CA LYS A 975 -30.87 -10.50 30.23
C LYS A 975 -29.35 -10.74 30.08
N LYS A 976 -28.79 -11.63 30.91
CA LYS A 976 -27.34 -11.86 31.19
C LYS A 976 -26.95 -13.32 30.86
N ASN A 977 -25.69 -13.57 30.50
CA ASN A 977 -25.01 -14.89 30.54
C ASN A 977 -23.51 -14.66 30.78
N GLN A 978 -22.77 -15.67 31.23
CA GLN A 978 -21.33 -15.59 31.54
C GLN A 978 -20.57 -16.75 30.90
N GLU A 979 -19.66 -16.45 29.96
CA GLU A 979 -18.39 -17.11 29.69
C GLU A 979 -17.60 -16.23 28.68
N ASP A 980 -16.46 -16.69 28.14
CA ASP A 980 -15.67 -16.02 27.09
C ASP A 980 -15.11 -14.60 27.40
N LYS A 981 -14.27 -14.47 28.43
CA LYS A 981 -13.28 -13.36 28.49
C LYS A 981 -12.03 -13.71 27.67
N LEU A 982 -11.41 -12.70 27.04
CA LEU A 982 -10.05 -12.83 26.46
C LEU A 982 -9.06 -13.34 27.52
N SER A 983 -8.37 -14.44 27.21
CA SER A 983 -7.37 -15.07 28.08
C SER A 983 -6.18 -14.15 28.34
N ALA A 984 -5.50 -14.29 29.49
CA ALA A 984 -4.30 -13.52 29.83
C ALA A 984 -3.22 -13.58 28.73
N LYS A 985 -3.01 -14.77 28.13
CA LYS A 985 -2.07 -14.94 27.00
C LYS A 985 -2.48 -14.20 25.72
N GLN A 986 -3.75 -13.81 25.59
CA GLN A 986 -4.25 -12.99 24.48
C GLN A 986 -4.13 -11.50 24.80
N ARG A 987 -4.43 -11.09 26.05
CA ARG A 987 -4.22 -9.71 26.54
C ARG A 987 -2.75 -9.28 26.38
N MET A 988 -1.80 -10.13 26.73
CA MET A 988 -0.36 -9.86 26.58
C MET A 988 0.11 -9.59 25.13
N LYS A 989 -0.67 -9.95 24.09
CA LYS A 989 -0.37 -9.58 22.69
C LYS A 989 -0.75 -8.13 22.36
N ILE A 990 -1.64 -7.51 23.13
CA ILE A 990 -2.16 -6.16 22.86
C ILE A 990 -1.33 -5.14 23.63
N VAL A 991 -0.17 -4.77 23.08
CA VAL A 991 0.70 -3.76 23.71
C VAL A 991 0.02 -2.39 23.65
N SER A 992 -0.24 -1.80 24.81
CA SER A 992 -0.71 -0.41 24.94
C SER A 992 0.40 0.55 24.46
N LYS A 993 0.10 1.38 23.47
CA LYS A 993 1.10 2.17 22.76
C LYS A 993 1.17 3.62 23.24
N ALA A 994 2.38 4.12 23.44
CA ALA A 994 2.62 5.56 23.57
C ALA A 994 2.36 6.26 22.23
N THR A 995 1.70 7.42 22.28
CA THR A 995 1.26 8.22 21.12
C THR A 995 2.43 8.60 20.21
N ILE A 996 3.55 8.99 20.80
CA ILE A 996 4.78 9.44 20.14
C ILE A 996 5.98 8.94 20.98
N SER A 997 6.82 8.09 20.38
CA SER A 997 8.24 7.97 20.74
C SER A 997 8.93 9.26 20.28
N THR A 998 9.83 9.85 21.07
CA THR A 998 10.24 11.26 20.93
C THR A 998 11.08 11.64 19.70
N SER A 999 11.23 10.75 18.72
CA SER A 999 11.80 11.08 17.43
C SER A 999 10.96 12.14 16.72
N GLU A 1000 11.38 13.41 16.71
CA GLU A 1000 10.81 14.49 15.89
C GLU A 1000 11.14 14.30 14.37
N SER A 1001 11.16 13.04 13.92
CA SER A 1001 11.28 12.58 12.54
C SER A 1001 9.88 12.33 11.96
N ASP A 1002 9.10 13.39 11.81
CA ASP A 1002 7.88 13.36 10.98
C ASP A 1002 8.30 13.21 9.50
N SER A 1003 8.51 11.95 9.10
CA SER A 1003 8.94 11.55 7.76
C SER A 1003 8.07 10.43 7.15
N ASP A 1004 6.84 10.24 7.64
CA ASP A 1004 5.85 9.29 7.13
C ASP A 1004 4.56 9.98 6.61
N GLY A 1005 4.73 10.92 5.67
CA GLY A 1005 3.64 11.61 4.97
C GLY A 1005 2.90 10.76 3.93
N SER A 1006 2.25 9.65 4.33
CA SER A 1006 1.72 8.62 3.41
C SER A 1006 0.24 8.79 2.97
N GLY A 1007 -0.24 10.01 2.78
CA GLY A 1007 -1.64 10.32 2.41
C GLY A 1007 -2.02 10.15 0.92
N LYS A 1008 -2.24 8.91 0.44
CA LYS A 1008 -2.67 8.67 -0.96
C LYS A 1008 -4.11 9.11 -1.25
N GLY A 1009 -4.28 10.20 -2.00
CA GLY A 1009 -5.59 10.73 -2.41
C GLY A 1009 -6.36 9.84 -3.42
N SER A 1010 -7.60 9.46 -3.06
CA SER A 1010 -8.50 8.68 -3.91
C SER A 1010 -9.14 9.54 -5.03
N ARG A 1011 -8.60 9.45 -6.26
CA ARG A 1011 -9.16 10.12 -7.45
C ARG A 1011 -10.47 9.48 -7.94
N SER A 1012 -11.60 9.79 -7.30
CA SER A 1012 -12.93 9.40 -7.80
C SER A 1012 -13.28 10.17 -9.10
N ARG A 1013 -13.16 9.50 -10.25
CA ARG A 1013 -13.60 10.04 -11.54
C ARG A 1013 -15.14 10.14 -11.59
N LYS A 1014 -15.71 11.34 -11.53
CA LYS A 1014 -17.07 11.60 -12.04
C LYS A 1014 -16.99 12.43 -13.32
N ARG A 1015 -17.11 11.75 -14.46
CA ARG A 1015 -17.55 12.38 -15.72
C ARG A 1015 -19.05 12.66 -15.61
N SER A 1016 -19.48 13.88 -15.91
CA SER A 1016 -20.88 14.22 -16.16
C SER A 1016 -21.01 14.88 -17.53
N HIS A 1017 -21.33 14.09 -18.55
CA HIS A 1017 -21.70 14.62 -19.87
C HIS A 1017 -23.19 14.93 -19.91
N SER A 1018 -23.54 16.21 -19.96
CA SER A 1018 -24.71 16.71 -20.70
C SER A 1018 -24.53 18.22 -20.96
N GLY A 1019 -24.78 18.75 -22.15
CA GLY A 1019 -25.21 18.06 -23.38
C GLY A 1019 -26.36 18.76 -24.11
N SER A 1020 -26.32 20.09 -24.25
CA SER A 1020 -27.21 20.82 -25.17
C SER A 1020 -26.55 22.16 -25.54
N ARG A 1021 -26.69 22.73 -26.74
CA ARG A 1021 -27.42 22.26 -27.94
C ARG A 1021 -26.49 22.20 -29.17
N SER A 1022 -26.90 21.46 -30.18
CA SER A 1022 -26.30 21.39 -31.53
C SER A 1022 -27.09 22.25 -32.54
N VAL A 1023 -26.68 22.20 -33.83
CA VAL A 1023 -27.38 22.71 -35.04
C VAL A 1023 -27.26 24.24 -35.29
N SER A 1024 -26.94 24.76 -36.50
CA SER A 1024 -26.17 24.22 -37.65
C SER A 1024 -25.84 25.27 -38.75
N ARG A 1025 -24.73 25.05 -39.49
CA ARG A 1025 -24.53 25.29 -40.96
C ARG A 1025 -24.41 26.73 -41.52
N SER A 1026 -24.07 26.78 -42.83
CA SER A 1026 -23.67 27.91 -43.72
C SER A 1026 -22.47 28.74 -43.21
N ALA A 1027 -21.24 28.74 -43.75
CA ALA A 1027 -20.64 28.40 -45.07
C ALA A 1027 -20.70 29.49 -46.15
N SER A 1028 -19.53 29.95 -46.63
CA SER A 1028 -19.17 30.15 -48.05
C SER A 1028 -17.76 30.77 -48.23
N ARG A 1029 -17.28 30.79 -49.49
CA ARG A 1029 -16.16 31.58 -50.06
C ARG A 1029 -14.72 31.25 -49.67
N SER A 1030 -14.17 30.32 -50.45
CA SER A 1030 -12.82 30.46 -51.04
C SER A 1030 -12.84 31.37 -52.29
N VAL A 1031 -11.64 31.52 -52.89
CA VAL A 1031 -11.27 32.04 -54.24
C VAL A 1031 -10.83 33.53 -54.20
N SER A 1032 -9.67 33.98 -54.74
CA SER A 1032 -8.87 33.50 -55.90
C SER A 1032 -7.39 33.97 -55.91
N ARG A 1033 -6.54 33.21 -56.64
CA ARG A 1033 -5.45 33.64 -57.58
C ARG A 1033 -4.25 34.49 -57.09
N SER A 1034 -3.15 34.62 -57.86
CA SER A 1034 -2.21 33.61 -58.41
C SER A 1034 -1.16 34.27 -59.34
N ALA A 1035 0.13 34.14 -59.00
CA ALA A 1035 1.30 34.36 -59.86
C ALA A 1035 2.55 33.91 -59.07
N SER A 1036 3.68 33.44 -59.59
CA SER A 1036 4.07 32.63 -60.77
C SER A 1036 5.59 32.86 -60.91
N GLY A 1037 6.42 31.81 -60.88
CA GLY A 1037 7.88 32.00 -60.84
C GLY A 1037 8.66 30.73 -60.51
N SER A 1038 8.75 29.83 -61.49
CA SER A 1038 9.82 28.84 -61.64
C SER A 1038 10.84 29.42 -62.65
N ASP A 1039 12.04 28.88 -62.91
CA ASP A 1039 12.59 27.52 -62.78
C ASP A 1039 14.13 27.55 -62.51
N SER A 1040 14.69 26.37 -62.15
CA SER A 1040 16.02 25.84 -62.55
C SER A 1040 17.33 26.65 -62.22
N GLU A 1041 18.55 26.09 -62.14
CA GLU A 1041 19.03 24.69 -62.04
C GLU A 1041 20.50 24.61 -61.52
N THR A 1042 21.12 23.42 -61.65
CA THR A 1042 22.57 23.10 -61.69
C THR A 1042 23.24 22.57 -60.40
N SER A 1043 24.46 22.02 -60.58
CA SER A 1043 24.99 20.86 -59.83
C SER A 1043 26.50 20.98 -59.51
N GLU A 1044 26.94 20.16 -58.54
CA GLU A 1044 28.33 19.70 -58.33
C GLU A 1044 29.46 20.73 -58.07
N GLY A 1045 30.68 20.21 -57.80
CA GLY A 1045 31.87 20.84 -58.38
C GLY A 1045 32.78 21.73 -57.52
N SER A 1046 33.32 21.22 -56.41
CA SER A 1046 34.69 21.49 -55.92
C SER A 1046 35.37 22.89 -56.16
N ALA A 1047 35.37 23.71 -55.11
CA ALA A 1047 36.51 24.49 -54.57
C ALA A 1047 37.48 25.30 -55.49
N LYS A 1048 37.63 26.61 -55.18
CA LYS A 1048 38.92 27.27 -54.77
C LYS A 1048 38.83 28.81 -54.67
N ARG A 1049 39.63 29.39 -53.75
CA ARG A 1049 40.31 30.73 -53.73
C ARG A 1049 40.14 31.49 -52.38
N ALA A 1050 41.08 32.33 -51.91
CA ALA A 1050 42.52 32.44 -52.17
C ALA A 1050 43.25 33.44 -51.22
N ARG A 1051 44.53 33.16 -50.90
CA ARG A 1051 45.70 34.08 -50.73
C ARG A 1051 45.64 35.27 -49.74
N LYS A 1052 46.72 35.39 -48.94
CA LYS A 1052 47.86 36.33 -49.21
C LYS A 1052 49.06 36.15 -48.26
N ARG A 1053 50.27 36.06 -48.86
CA ARG A 1053 51.66 36.41 -48.39
C ARG A 1053 52.19 35.75 -47.09
N ASN A 1054 53.42 35.21 -46.99
CA ASN A 1054 54.80 35.71 -47.30
C ASN A 1054 55.24 36.83 -46.33
N THR A 1055 56.46 36.85 -45.74
CA THR A 1055 57.71 36.04 -45.86
C THR A 1055 58.55 36.23 -44.56
N SER A 1056 59.76 35.70 -44.26
CA SER A 1056 60.78 34.83 -44.90
C SER A 1056 61.84 34.42 -43.83
N GLY A 1057 62.66 33.38 -44.06
CA GLY A 1057 63.92 33.16 -43.32
C GLY A 1057 64.46 31.72 -43.31
N SER A 1058 65.77 31.55 -43.45
CA SER A 1058 66.52 30.27 -43.45
C SER A 1058 67.78 30.36 -42.57
N ASP A 1059 68.29 29.23 -42.07
CA ASP A 1059 69.59 28.62 -42.46
C ASP A 1059 70.10 27.55 -41.45
N SER A 1060 71.38 27.20 -41.49
CA SER A 1060 71.88 25.82 -41.43
C SER A 1060 72.61 25.36 -40.14
N ASP A 1061 72.92 24.06 -40.16
CA ASP A 1061 74.19 23.45 -39.71
C ASP A 1061 74.41 22.88 -38.29
N ARG A 1062 75.54 22.16 -38.16
CA ARG A 1062 75.85 21.15 -37.14
C ARG A 1062 76.93 21.61 -36.14
N SER A 1063 76.81 21.25 -34.85
CA SER A 1063 77.56 20.11 -34.25
C SER A 1063 77.85 20.14 -32.72
N LYS A 1064 77.78 18.94 -32.12
CA LYS A 1064 78.65 18.36 -31.04
C LYS A 1064 79.02 19.14 -29.75
N SER A 1065 78.42 18.69 -28.64
CA SER A 1065 79.09 18.08 -27.44
C SER A 1065 79.93 18.97 -26.47
N ALA A 1066 80.26 18.62 -25.21
CA ALA A 1066 80.05 17.39 -24.41
C ALA A 1066 80.18 17.62 -22.87
N SER A 1067 79.75 16.61 -22.06
CA SER A 1067 80.26 16.29 -20.70
C SER A 1067 79.84 17.23 -19.54
N ARG A 1068 79.90 16.89 -18.23
CA ARG A 1068 80.20 15.68 -17.40
C ARG A 1068 79.63 15.97 -15.97
N SER A 1069 79.28 15.06 -15.05
CA SER A 1069 80.02 13.90 -14.54
C SER A 1069 79.25 13.09 -13.45
N ARG A 1070 79.65 11.82 -13.23
CA ARG A 1070 79.87 11.09 -11.93
C ARG A 1070 78.70 10.91 -10.91
N SER A 1071 78.56 9.78 -10.18
CA SER A 1071 79.37 8.54 -10.07
C SER A 1071 78.66 7.35 -9.37
N ARG A 1072 79.27 6.15 -9.47
CA ARG A 1072 79.22 4.98 -8.54
C ARG A 1072 77.88 4.19 -8.40
N SER A 1073 77.85 2.96 -7.87
CA SER A 1073 78.61 1.70 -8.17
C SER A 1073 78.18 0.55 -7.22
N HIS A 1074 78.28 -0.72 -7.67
CA HIS A 1074 78.24 -1.97 -6.85
C HIS A 1074 76.88 -2.31 -6.15
N SER A 1075 76.66 -3.51 -5.58
CA SER A 1075 76.98 -4.90 -6.03
C SER A 1075 76.38 -5.94 -5.04
N ARG A 1076 75.99 -7.14 -5.51
CA ARG A 1076 75.81 -8.40 -4.73
C ARG A 1076 74.68 -8.36 -3.64
N SER A 1077 74.20 -9.48 -3.07
CA SER A 1077 73.95 -10.85 -3.59
C SER A 1077 73.18 -11.70 -2.54
N ARG A 1078 72.52 -12.79 -2.98
CA ARG A 1078 72.09 -13.98 -2.18
C ARG A 1078 70.94 -13.76 -1.15
N SER A 1079 70.10 -14.77 -0.81
CA SER A 1079 69.84 -16.09 -1.45
C SER A 1079 68.66 -16.87 -0.84
N ARG A 1080 68.06 -17.78 -1.64
CA ARG A 1080 67.38 -19.07 -1.25
C ARG A 1080 66.02 -18.95 -0.50
N THR A 1081 65.06 -19.89 -0.61
CA THR A 1081 64.98 -21.16 -1.38
C THR A 1081 63.52 -21.62 -1.64
N ARG A 1082 63.27 -22.21 -2.84
CA ARG A 1082 62.42 -23.41 -3.15
C ARG A 1082 60.91 -23.45 -2.76
N SER A 1083 60.01 -24.18 -3.45
CA SER A 1083 60.03 -24.77 -4.81
C SER A 1083 58.70 -25.48 -5.21
N ARG A 1084 58.36 -25.49 -6.52
CA ARG A 1084 57.53 -26.50 -7.26
C ARG A 1084 56.04 -26.62 -6.83
N SER A 1085 55.08 -27.13 -7.63
CA SER A 1085 54.93 -27.48 -9.07
C SER A 1085 53.43 -27.77 -9.34
N GLY A 1086 52.83 -27.76 -10.54
CA GLY A 1086 53.28 -27.48 -11.92
C GLY A 1086 52.36 -28.17 -12.96
N SER A 1087 52.45 -27.80 -14.26
CA SER A 1087 51.79 -28.45 -15.45
C SER A 1087 50.24 -28.46 -15.52
N ARG A 1088 49.55 -28.56 -16.67
CA ARG A 1088 49.91 -28.46 -18.12
C ARG A 1088 48.64 -28.13 -18.97
N SER A 1089 48.84 -27.55 -20.15
CA SER A 1089 47.86 -27.42 -21.27
C SER A 1089 48.30 -28.37 -22.42
N PRO A 1090 47.74 -28.37 -23.68
CA PRO A 1090 46.61 -27.64 -24.27
C PRO A 1090 45.74 -28.51 -25.26
N SER A 1091 45.10 -27.83 -26.24
CA SER A 1091 44.56 -28.34 -27.54
C SER A 1091 43.07 -28.75 -27.58
N ARG A 1092 42.35 -28.69 -28.72
CA ARG A 1092 42.77 -28.41 -30.12
C ARG A 1092 41.65 -27.70 -30.94
N SER A 1093 42.05 -27.22 -32.12
CA SER A 1093 41.29 -26.61 -33.24
C SER A 1093 40.01 -27.37 -33.72
N ARG A 1094 39.13 -26.89 -34.64
CA ARG A 1094 39.32 -26.01 -35.82
C ARG A 1094 37.97 -25.52 -36.43
N SER A 1095 37.88 -24.22 -36.72
CA SER A 1095 37.51 -23.57 -38.01
C SER A 1095 36.21 -23.82 -38.82
N ARG A 1096 35.66 -22.70 -39.34
CA ARG A 1096 35.02 -22.48 -40.67
C ARG A 1096 33.65 -23.16 -40.96
N SER A 1097 32.80 -22.68 -41.88
CA SER A 1097 32.52 -21.30 -42.38
C SER A 1097 31.38 -21.29 -43.42
N ARG A 1098 30.56 -20.22 -43.48
CA ARG A 1098 29.73 -19.80 -44.65
C ARG A 1098 28.58 -20.78 -45.06
N SER A 1099 27.55 -20.40 -45.84
CA SER A 1099 26.87 -19.10 -46.03
C SER A 1099 25.63 -19.25 -46.93
N ARG A 1100 24.60 -18.39 -46.78
CA ARG A 1100 23.57 -18.03 -47.81
C ARG A 1100 22.58 -19.18 -48.18
N SER A 1101 21.37 -18.96 -48.72
CA SER A 1101 20.52 -17.75 -48.85
C SER A 1101 19.11 -18.09 -49.41
N ARG A 1102 18.11 -17.20 -49.22
CA ARG A 1102 16.83 -17.09 -49.99
C ARG A 1102 15.83 -18.27 -49.81
N SER A 1103 14.51 -18.15 -50.04
CA SER A 1103 13.60 -16.98 -50.12
C SER A 1103 12.10 -17.40 -50.00
N ARG A 1104 11.21 -16.38 -49.91
CA ARG A 1104 9.75 -16.31 -50.23
C ARG A 1104 9.26 -17.27 -51.36
N SER A 1105 7.99 -17.70 -51.49
CA SER A 1105 6.71 -17.33 -50.81
C SER A 1105 5.45 -18.14 -51.19
N SER A 1106 4.49 -18.26 -50.25
CA SER A 1106 3.00 -18.14 -50.40
C SER A 1106 2.11 -19.20 -51.12
N THR A 1107 0.80 -19.10 -50.82
CA THR A 1107 -0.40 -19.84 -51.35
C THR A 1107 -0.69 -21.21 -50.67
N ARG A 1108 -1.95 -21.74 -50.59
CA ARG A 1108 -3.26 -21.31 -51.16
C ARG A 1108 -4.50 -21.83 -50.34
N SER A 1109 -5.50 -20.96 -50.14
CA SER A 1109 -6.99 -21.17 -50.21
C SER A 1109 -7.80 -22.29 -49.50
N LYS A 1110 -8.97 -21.88 -48.95
CA LYS A 1110 -10.34 -22.52 -49.02
C LYS A 1110 -10.58 -23.82 -48.18
N SER A 1111 -11.81 -24.22 -47.78
CA SER A 1111 -13.19 -23.63 -47.79
C SER A 1111 -14.21 -24.48 -46.97
N VAL A 1112 -15.51 -24.09 -46.92
CA VAL A 1112 -16.73 -24.89 -46.58
C VAL A 1112 -17.00 -25.14 -45.06
N SER A 1113 -18.24 -25.19 -44.53
CA SER A 1113 -19.50 -24.44 -44.81
C SER A 1113 -20.58 -24.67 -43.72
N ARG A 1114 -21.57 -23.75 -43.62
CA ARG A 1114 -22.98 -23.96 -43.11
C ARG A 1114 -23.13 -24.39 -41.62
N SER A 1115 -24.29 -24.29 -40.96
CA SER A 1115 -25.64 -23.77 -41.32
C SER A 1115 -26.29 -22.96 -40.16
N ARG A 1116 -27.43 -22.31 -40.43
CA ARG A 1116 -28.26 -21.57 -39.44
C ARG A 1116 -29.32 -22.47 -38.82
N SER A 1117 -29.84 -22.08 -37.65
CA SER A 1117 -31.28 -22.19 -37.33
C SER A 1117 -31.78 -20.86 -36.71
N ARG A 1118 -33.08 -20.55 -36.86
CA ARG A 1118 -33.65 -19.23 -36.50
C ARG A 1118 -35.18 -19.27 -36.40
N SER A 1119 -35.74 -19.06 -35.22
CA SER A 1119 -37.14 -18.65 -34.94
C SER A 1119 -37.22 -18.24 -33.45
N ALA A 1120 -37.82 -17.14 -32.97
CA ALA A 1120 -38.79 -16.15 -33.47
C ALA A 1120 -40.28 -16.55 -33.38
N SER A 1121 -41.01 -15.98 -32.39
CA SER A 1121 -42.08 -15.00 -32.64
C SER A 1121 -42.84 -14.54 -31.36
N GLY A 1122 -43.13 -13.23 -31.29
CA GLY A 1122 -44.25 -12.61 -30.55
C GLY A 1122 -44.33 -12.71 -29.01
N SER A 1123 -45.29 -12.03 -28.35
CA SER A 1123 -45.90 -10.72 -28.64
C SER A 1123 -46.72 -10.21 -27.42
N LYS A 1124 -47.06 -8.91 -27.38
CA LYS A 1124 -48.09 -8.26 -26.52
C LYS A 1124 -47.83 -8.30 -24.99
N SER A 1125 -47.68 -7.21 -24.23
CA SER A 1125 -48.34 -5.89 -24.11
C SER A 1125 -49.51 -5.83 -23.12
N ARG A 1126 -49.34 -5.06 -22.02
CA ARG A 1126 -50.33 -4.08 -21.49
C ARG A 1126 -49.76 -3.31 -20.29
N SER A 1127 -49.65 -2.00 -20.44
CA SER A 1127 -49.98 -1.04 -19.37
C SER A 1127 -51.43 -0.59 -19.61
N PRO A 1128 -52.12 0.14 -18.69
CA PRO A 1128 -51.88 1.59 -18.61
C PRO A 1128 -52.25 2.31 -17.28
N SER A 1129 -51.57 3.45 -17.01
CA SER A 1129 -52.20 4.71 -16.51
C SER A 1129 -52.79 4.78 -15.07
N ARG A 1130 -53.03 5.94 -14.43
CA ARG A 1130 -52.67 7.36 -14.72
C ARG A 1130 -52.81 8.24 -13.46
N SER A 1131 -52.27 9.47 -13.55
CA SER A 1131 -52.70 10.70 -12.84
C SER A 1131 -52.17 10.90 -11.39
N ARG A 1132 -51.95 12.14 -10.90
CA ARG A 1132 -51.83 13.47 -11.57
C ARG A 1132 -51.19 14.50 -10.59
N LEU A 1133 -50.31 15.38 -11.11
CA LEU A 1133 -50.05 16.78 -10.62
C LEU A 1133 -49.48 16.92 -9.17
N THR A 1134 -48.95 18.06 -8.67
CA THR A 1134 -48.20 19.22 -9.22
C THR A 1134 -47.49 19.99 -8.09
N HIS A 1135 -46.29 20.52 -8.35
CA HIS A 1135 -45.66 21.70 -7.69
C HIS A 1135 -45.46 21.69 -6.15
N GLY A 1136 -44.59 22.51 -5.55
CA GLY A 1136 -43.57 23.42 -6.12
C GLY A 1136 -42.85 24.27 -5.05
N SER A 1137 -41.87 25.08 -5.46
CA SER A 1137 -41.28 26.26 -4.75
C SER A 1137 -40.92 26.14 -3.25
N ARG A 1138 -39.63 26.14 -2.88
CA ARG A 1138 -38.72 27.31 -2.75
C ARG A 1138 -39.04 28.31 -1.61
N SER A 1139 -38.24 28.22 -0.54
CA SER A 1139 -37.52 29.33 0.15
C SER A 1139 -38.27 30.59 0.64
N ARG A 1140 -38.03 30.95 1.91
CA ARG A 1140 -37.22 32.13 2.27
C ARG A 1140 -36.76 32.12 3.75
N SER A 1141 -36.07 33.19 4.17
CA SER A 1141 -35.21 33.30 5.35
C SER A 1141 -35.52 34.54 6.21
N LYS A 1142 -35.00 34.59 7.45
CA LYS A 1142 -34.88 35.75 8.38
C LYS A 1142 -36.19 36.12 9.09
N SER A 1143 -36.26 36.17 10.44
CA SER A 1143 -35.59 37.03 11.45
C SER A 1143 -36.13 38.48 11.45
N SER A 1144 -36.39 39.17 12.57
CA SER A 1144 -35.70 39.10 13.88
C SER A 1144 -36.35 39.92 15.02
N SER A 1145 -36.25 39.45 16.28
CA SER A 1145 -36.17 40.27 17.53
C SER A 1145 -37.42 41.11 17.95
N ARG A 1146 -37.58 41.66 19.18
CA ARG A 1146 -36.65 41.86 20.32
C ARG A 1146 -37.39 42.19 21.65
N SER A 1147 -36.93 41.66 22.80
CA SER A 1147 -37.12 42.22 24.18
C SER A 1147 -38.58 42.27 24.74
N ARG A 1148 -38.88 42.54 26.03
CA ARG A 1148 -38.09 43.09 27.17
C ARG A 1148 -38.78 42.81 28.54
N SER A 1149 -38.01 42.74 29.65
CA SER A 1149 -38.47 42.87 31.08
C SER A 1149 -39.45 41.79 31.63
N ARG A 1150 -39.62 41.56 32.96
CA ARG A 1150 -39.00 42.11 34.20
C ARG A 1150 -39.08 41.06 35.35
N SER A 1151 -38.26 41.22 36.39
CA SER A 1151 -38.34 40.52 37.72
C SER A 1151 -39.55 41.02 38.56
N PRO A 1152 -39.95 40.40 39.72
CA PRO A 1152 -39.10 40.32 40.94
C PRO A 1152 -39.33 39.15 41.95
N SER A 1153 -38.42 39.05 42.95
CA SER A 1153 -38.59 38.65 44.38
C SER A 1153 -39.56 37.53 44.81
N ARG A 1154 -39.20 36.55 45.66
CA ARG A 1154 -38.79 36.69 47.07
C ARG A 1154 -38.16 35.40 47.65
N SER A 1155 -37.41 35.52 48.74
CA SER A 1155 -37.14 34.47 49.75
C SER A 1155 -37.96 34.76 51.03
N PRO A 1156 -38.05 33.86 52.05
CA PRO A 1156 -36.97 33.70 53.06
C PRO A 1156 -36.86 32.29 53.72
N SER A 1157 -35.94 32.15 54.71
CA SER A 1157 -36.05 31.36 55.98
C SER A 1157 -36.21 29.80 55.94
N GLU A 1158 -35.62 28.97 56.82
CA GLU A 1158 -34.79 29.12 58.05
C GLU A 1158 -33.73 27.97 58.20
N ARG A 1159 -32.76 28.15 59.12
CA ARG A 1159 -32.11 27.21 60.11
C ARG A 1159 -31.84 25.70 59.77
N SER A 1160 -30.84 25.02 60.35
CA SER A 1160 -29.62 25.38 61.13
C SER A 1160 -28.74 24.13 61.38
N THR A 1161 -27.53 24.31 61.96
CA THR A 1161 -26.68 23.29 62.66
C THR A 1161 -26.13 22.10 61.82
N SER A 1162 -24.91 21.58 62.04
CA SER A 1162 -23.80 21.97 62.94
C SER A 1162 -22.43 21.39 62.49
N VAL A 1163 -21.35 22.05 62.92
CA VAL A 1163 -19.91 21.67 62.92
C VAL A 1163 -19.49 21.65 64.43
N PRO A 1164 -18.28 21.26 64.91
CA PRO A 1164 -17.02 20.81 64.28
C PRO A 1164 -16.53 19.47 64.94
N PRO A 1165 -15.24 19.09 65.13
CA PRO A 1165 -13.92 19.58 64.68
C PRO A 1165 -13.19 18.51 63.80
N ALA A 1166 -11.87 18.44 63.57
CA ALA A 1166 -10.69 19.12 64.14
C ALA A 1166 -9.53 19.28 63.11
N THR A 1167 -8.32 19.57 63.61
CA THR A 1167 -7.08 19.88 62.86
C THR A 1167 -5.97 18.83 63.05
N ASN A 1168 -5.21 18.58 61.99
CA ASN A 1168 -3.75 18.85 61.94
C ASN A 1168 -3.29 18.94 60.48
#